data_AF-A0A6N8FC75-F1
#
_entry.id   AF-A0A6N8FC75-F1
#
_cell.length_a   1.000
_cell.length_b   1.000
_cell.length_c   1.000
_cell.angle_alpha   90.00
_cell.angle_beta   90.00
_cell.angle_gamma   90.00
#
_symmetry.space_group_name_H-M   'P 1'
#
loop_
_entity.id
_entity.type
_entity.pdbx_description
1 polymer ?
#
loop_
_entity_poly.entity_id
_entity_poly.type
_entity_poly.pdbx_seq_one_letter_code
_entity_poly.pdbx_strand_id
1 'polypeptide(L)'
;MNFKLKPLSLAALATATVLSGCGTEEETIQKTTVFDAESNTGLWCKSPDIVQTVDADFHPLTDAEVAALETVALSITDPDNAFSDAEKETFKSSFNAYEFDYGTYDLYQTLGLTKEEEARRVIAKEEARQFKIDQKQDIIFGDDFDTWFDAWFETVPYTDYLGNSQRLPKAALGLELALSASNNGEEACYTPPTDCPNYQMVDESGKYNCIIPEENPIEDVPALPQDVITAAATGEKAVVFFRKNGEQVGSNYENITIHSWNDTNCTAYNEETSTTAWGSGLAATDIDDNYGMYWILDLQEGHDSCGNMIVYNKSTGDKFITQNDGMVPLGKTGDVVFHNLDKISFYQEGFPANLLDGAYLANQHPFFGAAAGGKSCGWGTSLDEAGEACLGQVIENCPEGTYAVGVGQVDIASKCVAEFDPEETTFLLRGGFNGWGNPTEGTEFEKVAAGEYRKIFTYGDHPEDAVLEFPADASVEVMTEAGATLTFVQPVDEEGENVDVVLDLDNIPADTILTLADGTAITLAADNNMLMLPEGAETPEVAELMFAIPASSKLTLASGANHADFACTEDCVTAYSFKIADADWSEPASYGGVSGGDALEVGGNPKPLTAGEGVGQDIGIKMQDTSLYQFKLMGASANEMTLEVDQVPVNAFPNLLLGDSTIAMSYKGDGVYQALKQELEAGTYTVAFVDEGNDFALGADTVNTANVNDEVMLKADGGVVTVTIAETEKYDFLLDLSDTAEPSFKVQPSKPLGANVAFIRGSINGWGAPASDEIIYNEDSVSYSVIYGLEASTDAHAFKFASEDWSSVDIGYGAVTISDDADAIAITEAGGNMQIVADESTSYKFELTYDANDFELKPVLKVSKLPIFVSWWYERLG
;
A
#
# COMPACT_ATOMS: atom_id res chain seq x y z
N MET A 1 -11.15 -14.34 33.50
CA MET A 1 -11.16 -15.69 34.10
C MET A 1 -9.90 -15.81 34.95
N ASN A 2 -10.00 -16.24 36.22
CA ASN A 2 -8.83 -16.45 37.08
C ASN A 2 -8.36 -17.90 36.86
N PHE A 3 -7.22 -18.09 36.19
CA PHE A 3 -6.67 -19.41 35.89
C PHE A 3 -5.47 -19.74 36.77
N LYS A 4 -5.28 -21.04 37.02
CA LYS A 4 -4.13 -21.58 37.77
C LYS A 4 -3.04 -21.99 36.79
N LEU A 5 -1.81 -22.13 37.27
CA LEU A 5 -0.65 -22.42 36.43
C LEU A 5 0.10 -23.63 36.98
N LYS A 6 0.69 -24.40 36.07
CA LYS A 6 1.32 -25.68 36.43
C LYS A 6 2.54 -25.41 37.32
N PRO A 7 2.74 -26.18 38.41
CA PRO A 7 3.99 -26.13 39.17
C PRO A 7 5.11 -26.73 38.31
N LEU A 8 6.09 -25.90 37.93
CA LEU A 8 7.25 -26.30 37.12
C LEU A 8 8.13 -27.33 37.86
N SER A 9 8.69 -28.29 37.13
CA SER A 9 9.39 -29.45 37.68
C SER A 9 10.83 -29.15 38.16
N LEU A 10 11.40 -30.02 39.01
CA LEU A 10 12.70 -29.83 39.69
C LEU A 10 13.93 -29.65 38.74
N ALA A 11 13.79 -29.93 37.44
CA ALA A 11 14.81 -29.70 36.42
C ALA A 11 14.61 -28.36 35.65
N ALA A 12 13.40 -27.81 35.67
CA ALA A 12 13.09 -26.42 35.32
C ALA A 12 13.32 -25.46 36.52
N LEU A 13 13.51 -26.00 37.73
CA LEU A 13 13.75 -25.28 38.99
C LEU A 13 15.12 -24.59 39.10
N ALA A 14 15.94 -24.61 38.06
CA ALA A 14 17.16 -23.80 38.00
C ALA A 14 16.95 -22.45 37.28
N THR A 15 15.90 -22.32 36.47
CA THR A 15 15.77 -21.27 35.44
C THR A 15 14.35 -21.28 34.87
N ALA A 16 13.40 -20.90 35.72
CA ALA A 16 12.10 -20.35 35.36
C ALA A 16 11.32 -20.27 36.64
N THR A 17 10.53 -19.22 36.76
CA THR A 17 9.15 -19.28 37.23
C THR A 17 8.76 -17.80 37.34
N VAL A 18 7.71 -17.29 36.70
CA VAL A 18 7.06 -15.99 36.96
C VAL A 18 5.56 -16.22 36.86
N LEU A 19 4.78 -16.02 37.93
CA LEU A 19 3.33 -15.75 37.88
C LEU A 19 2.81 -15.18 39.19
N SER A 20 2.27 -13.96 39.16
CA SER A 20 0.99 -13.62 39.78
C SER A 20 0.59 -12.17 39.46
N GLY A 21 -0.62 -12.01 38.93
CA GLY A 21 -1.38 -10.77 38.98
C GLY A 21 -2.78 -11.10 39.51
N CYS A 22 -3.23 -10.33 40.50
CA CYS A 22 -4.49 -10.42 41.26
C CYS A 22 -4.47 -11.30 42.52
N GLY A 23 -4.08 -10.70 43.66
CA GLY A 23 -4.36 -11.20 45.00
C GLY A 23 -4.87 -10.08 45.92
N THR A 24 -6.19 -9.94 46.04
CA THR A 24 -6.78 -9.38 47.27
C THR A 24 -6.84 -10.51 48.29
N GLU A 25 -5.88 -10.55 49.23
CA GLU A 25 -6.04 -10.97 50.63
C GLU A 25 -4.64 -11.09 51.30
N GLU A 26 -4.58 -10.72 52.58
CA GLU A 26 -3.39 -10.58 53.42
C GLU A 26 -2.42 -11.78 53.36
N GLU A 27 -1.26 -11.64 52.71
CA GLU A 27 -0.05 -12.38 53.07
C GLU A 27 1.06 -11.40 53.46
N THR A 28 1.33 -11.32 54.77
CA THR A 28 2.45 -10.56 55.31
C THR A 28 3.78 -11.16 54.83
N ILE A 29 4.50 -10.44 53.95
CA ILE A 29 5.87 -10.77 53.58
C ILE A 29 6.75 -10.65 54.83
N GLN A 30 7.37 -11.74 55.27
CA GLN A 30 8.27 -11.76 56.41
C GLN A 30 9.72 -11.52 55.98
N LYS A 31 10.33 -10.48 56.55
CA LYS A 31 11.76 -10.19 56.47
C LYS A 31 12.55 -11.34 57.13
N THR A 32 13.15 -12.23 56.34
CA THR A 32 14.03 -13.28 56.84
C THR A 32 15.49 -12.90 56.63
N THR A 33 16.34 -13.17 57.62
CA THR A 33 17.76 -12.80 57.59
C THR A 33 18.55 -13.66 56.60
N VAL A 34 19.44 -12.99 55.86
CA VAL A 34 20.16 -13.42 54.64
C VAL A 34 20.93 -14.75 54.73
N PHE A 35 21.17 -15.32 55.92
CA PHE A 35 21.79 -16.63 56.07
C PHE A 35 21.43 -17.25 57.43
N ASP A 36 20.85 -18.45 57.41
CA ASP A 36 20.84 -19.32 58.59
C ASP A 36 22.02 -20.31 58.50
N ALA A 37 23.04 -20.08 59.32
CA ALA A 37 24.23 -20.93 59.38
C ALA A 37 23.95 -22.35 59.93
N GLU A 38 22.76 -22.61 60.50
CA GLU A 38 22.37 -23.92 61.02
C GLU A 38 21.64 -24.79 59.99
N SER A 39 20.92 -24.19 59.03
CA SER A 39 20.13 -24.92 58.01
C SER A 39 20.75 -24.97 56.61
N ASN A 40 21.77 -24.14 56.33
CA ASN A 40 22.48 -24.13 55.04
C ASN A 40 21.56 -23.81 53.83
N THR A 41 20.48 -23.05 54.06
CA THR A 41 19.54 -22.63 53.02
C THR A 41 19.63 -21.11 52.80
N GLY A 42 19.93 -20.68 51.56
CA GLY A 42 19.92 -19.28 51.13
C GLY A 42 18.50 -18.78 50.76
N LEU A 43 18.38 -17.50 50.38
CA LEU A 43 17.12 -16.92 49.89
C LEU A 43 16.58 -17.73 48.71
N TRP A 44 15.35 -18.23 48.84
CA TRP A 44 14.58 -18.80 47.74
C TRP A 44 13.60 -17.73 47.29
N CYS A 45 13.95 -16.98 46.25
CA CYS A 45 13.01 -16.05 45.65
C CYS A 45 11.81 -16.82 45.11
N LYS A 46 10.60 -16.33 45.39
CA LYS A 46 9.40 -16.86 44.76
C LYS A 46 9.47 -16.40 43.33
N SER A 47 9.33 -17.31 42.40
CA SER A 47 8.76 -16.98 41.10
C SER A 47 7.78 -15.79 41.14
N PRO A 48 7.93 -14.69 40.36
CA PRO A 48 8.95 -14.29 39.37
C PRO A 48 10.31 -13.82 39.84
N ASP A 49 10.45 -13.59 41.14
CA ASP A 49 11.46 -12.73 41.68
C ASP A 49 12.86 -13.27 41.38
N ILE A 50 13.74 -12.38 40.91
CA ILE A 50 15.16 -12.64 40.78
C ILE A 50 15.91 -12.03 41.96
N VAL A 51 17.07 -12.61 42.29
CA VAL A 51 17.96 -12.06 43.30
C VAL A 51 18.68 -10.85 42.71
N GLN A 52 18.42 -9.67 43.27
CA GLN A 52 19.10 -8.43 42.93
C GLN A 52 19.91 -7.91 44.11
N THR A 53 21.06 -7.30 43.81
CA THR A 53 21.83 -6.61 44.83
C THR A 53 21.19 -5.25 45.08
N VAL A 54 20.75 -5.00 46.32
CA VAL A 54 20.16 -3.74 46.73
C VAL A 54 21.17 -2.61 46.53
N ASP A 55 20.72 -1.56 45.88
CA ASP A 55 21.48 -0.34 45.70
C ASP A 55 20.58 0.91 45.78
N ALA A 56 21.06 2.04 45.25
CA ALA A 56 20.34 3.30 45.30
C ALA A 56 18.99 3.26 44.54
N ASP A 57 18.83 2.40 43.55
CA ASP A 57 17.61 2.31 42.74
C ASP A 57 16.45 1.70 43.53
N PHE A 58 16.77 0.92 44.57
CA PHE A 58 15.82 0.35 45.54
C PHE A 58 15.52 1.30 46.71
N HIS A 59 16.04 2.53 46.72
CA HIS A 59 15.69 3.48 47.77
C HIS A 59 14.30 4.05 47.47
N PRO A 60 13.47 4.30 48.51
CA PRO A 60 12.20 5.00 48.34
C PRO A 60 12.39 6.31 47.57
N LEU A 61 11.38 6.70 46.78
CA LEU A 61 11.35 7.97 46.05
C LEU A 61 11.66 9.14 46.98
N THR A 62 12.53 10.01 46.50
CA THR A 62 12.83 11.29 47.14
C THR A 62 11.68 12.27 46.98
N ASP A 63 11.60 13.28 47.85
CA ASP A 63 10.61 14.36 47.73
C ASP A 63 10.63 15.05 46.35
N ALA A 64 11.80 15.11 45.72
CA ALA A 64 11.96 15.68 44.39
C ALA A 64 11.35 14.78 43.29
N GLU A 65 11.57 13.46 43.35
CA GLU A 65 10.97 12.51 42.42
C GLU A 65 9.44 12.47 42.57
N VAL A 66 8.92 12.52 43.81
CA VAL A 66 7.48 12.60 44.08
C VAL A 66 6.87 13.86 43.46
N ALA A 67 7.51 15.02 43.62
CA ALA A 67 7.02 16.27 43.04
C ALA A 67 7.09 16.28 41.49
N ALA A 68 8.09 15.62 40.90
CA ALA A 68 8.20 15.47 39.46
C ALA A 68 7.11 14.55 38.90
N LEU A 69 6.88 13.40 39.53
CA LEU A 69 5.80 12.48 39.20
C LEU A 69 4.41 13.10 39.39
N GLU A 70 4.21 13.94 40.41
CA GLU A 70 2.97 14.72 40.59
C GLU A 70 2.70 15.64 39.39
N THR A 71 3.75 16.24 38.83
CA THR A 71 3.64 17.12 37.65
C THR A 71 3.26 16.32 36.41
N VAL A 72 3.88 15.15 36.20
CA VAL A 72 3.53 14.22 35.12
C VAL A 72 2.08 13.75 35.26
N ALA A 73 1.70 13.31 36.46
CA ALA A 73 0.35 12.82 36.74
C ALA A 73 -0.72 13.90 36.48
N LEU A 74 -0.43 15.17 36.78
CA LEU A 74 -1.27 16.30 36.40
C LEU A 74 -1.42 16.42 34.87
N SER A 75 -0.32 16.29 34.13
CA SER A 75 -0.34 16.41 32.65
C SER A 75 -1.15 15.30 31.98
N ILE A 76 -1.14 14.09 32.55
CA ILE A 76 -1.94 12.95 32.07
C ILE A 76 -3.41 13.14 32.42
N THR A 77 -3.71 13.61 33.63
CA THR A 77 -5.09 13.75 34.12
C THR A 77 -5.81 14.97 33.54
N ASP A 78 -5.06 16.02 33.18
CA ASP A 78 -5.57 17.29 32.65
C ASP A 78 -4.75 17.77 31.44
N PRO A 79 -4.79 17.05 30.30
CA PRO A 79 -3.96 17.36 29.13
C PRO A 79 -4.29 18.72 28.50
N ASP A 80 -5.55 19.15 28.58
CA ASP A 80 -6.02 20.45 28.05
C ASP A 80 -5.83 21.61 29.03
N ASN A 81 -5.24 21.35 30.21
CA ASN A 81 -5.06 22.33 31.28
C ASN A 81 -6.39 23.02 31.68
N ALA A 82 -7.47 22.25 31.71
CA ALA A 82 -8.84 22.67 31.98
C ALA A 82 -9.18 22.70 33.49
N PHE A 83 -8.39 22.05 34.35
CA PHE A 83 -8.65 22.02 35.79
C PHE A 83 -8.46 23.40 36.42
N SER A 84 -9.40 23.78 37.27
CA SER A 84 -9.26 24.95 38.13
C SER A 84 -8.19 24.76 39.21
N ASP A 85 -7.69 25.86 39.80
CA ASP A 85 -6.71 25.80 40.90
C ASP A 85 -7.20 24.93 42.08
N ALA A 86 -8.51 24.90 42.33
CA ALA A 86 -9.09 24.07 43.40
C ALA A 86 -9.13 22.58 43.05
N GLU A 87 -9.33 22.22 41.78
CA GLU A 87 -9.29 20.85 41.29
C GLU A 87 -7.86 20.32 41.28
N LYS A 88 -6.89 21.15 40.87
CA LYS A 88 -5.46 20.84 40.96
C LYS A 88 -5.04 20.60 42.41
N GLU A 89 -5.43 21.45 43.34
CA GLU A 89 -5.14 21.25 44.77
C GLU A 89 -5.80 19.98 45.34
N THR A 90 -7.02 19.68 44.89
CA THR A 90 -7.72 18.45 45.29
C THR A 90 -6.97 17.22 44.80
N PHE A 91 -6.56 17.21 43.52
CA PHE A 91 -5.74 16.13 42.95
C PHE A 91 -4.45 15.93 43.74
N LYS A 92 -3.68 17.01 43.97
CA LYS A 92 -2.42 16.98 44.71
C LYS A 92 -2.58 16.39 46.10
N SER A 93 -3.68 16.72 46.79
CA SER A 93 -3.97 16.21 48.13
C SER A 93 -4.28 14.71 48.18
N SER A 94 -4.70 14.12 47.05
CA SER A 94 -5.02 12.69 46.91
C SER A 94 -3.96 11.90 46.13
N PHE A 95 -2.92 12.58 45.62
CA PHE A 95 -1.91 11.96 44.76
C PHE A 95 -1.02 11.01 45.55
N ASN A 96 -0.81 9.81 45.01
CA ASN A 96 0.18 8.86 45.50
C ASN A 96 1.07 8.43 44.34
N ALA A 97 2.34 8.81 44.39
CA ALA A 97 3.31 8.56 43.33
C ALA A 97 3.50 7.07 42.99
N TYR A 98 3.28 6.17 43.96
CA TYR A 98 3.46 4.72 43.78
C TYR A 98 2.20 4.00 43.28
N GLU A 99 1.02 4.61 43.43
CA GLU A 99 -0.27 3.99 43.09
C GLU A 99 -0.90 4.62 41.83
N PHE A 100 -0.37 5.74 41.35
CA PHE A 100 -0.86 6.41 40.15
C PHE A 100 -0.48 5.62 38.89
N ASP A 101 -1.41 5.50 37.95
CA ASP A 101 -1.20 4.88 36.65
C ASP A 101 -0.69 5.91 35.64
N TYR A 102 0.58 5.77 35.25
CA TYR A 102 1.24 6.67 34.29
C TYR A 102 1.01 6.25 32.83
N GLY A 103 0.30 5.16 32.57
CA GLY A 103 0.04 4.66 31.22
C GLY A 103 1.34 4.43 30.43
N THR A 104 1.39 4.94 29.20
CA THR A 104 2.55 4.86 28.28
C THR A 104 3.51 6.04 28.42
N TYR A 105 3.38 6.86 29.47
CA TYR A 105 4.25 8.02 29.64
C TYR A 105 5.71 7.60 29.87
N ASP A 106 6.65 8.22 29.16
CA ASP A 106 8.08 7.99 29.32
C ASP A 106 8.58 8.49 30.69
N LEU A 107 8.74 7.56 31.64
CA LEU A 107 9.23 7.86 32.99
C LEU A 107 10.75 8.05 33.06
N TYR A 108 11.54 7.69 32.02
CA TYR A 108 12.99 7.87 32.06
C TYR A 108 13.37 9.34 32.13
N GLN A 109 12.62 10.24 31.47
CA GLN A 109 12.85 11.68 31.58
C GLN A 109 12.59 12.23 32.99
N THR A 110 11.74 11.55 33.76
CA THR A 110 11.33 11.98 35.10
C THR A 110 12.20 11.39 36.20
N LEU A 111 12.50 10.10 36.09
CA LEU A 111 13.13 9.30 37.14
C LEU A 111 14.59 8.94 36.83
N GLY A 112 15.04 9.12 35.59
CA GLY A 112 16.35 8.71 35.14
C GLY A 112 16.48 7.19 34.96
N LEU A 113 17.67 6.77 34.52
CA LEU A 113 18.03 5.36 34.35
C LEU A 113 18.52 4.78 35.67
N THR A 114 18.03 3.59 36.01
CA THR A 114 18.65 2.71 36.99
C THR A 114 20.00 2.21 36.47
N LYS A 115 20.86 1.70 37.35
CA LYS A 115 22.19 1.19 36.93
C LYS A 115 22.10 0.02 35.95
N GLU A 116 21.07 -0.80 36.08
CA GLU A 116 20.80 -1.93 35.19
C GLU A 116 20.35 -1.48 33.81
N GLU A 117 19.50 -0.45 33.75
CA GLU A 117 19.09 0.18 32.48
C GLU A 117 20.25 0.91 31.81
N GLU A 118 21.13 1.55 32.59
CA GLU A 118 22.36 2.14 32.08
C GLU A 118 23.30 1.08 31.47
N ALA A 119 23.42 -0.08 32.10
CA ALA A 119 24.21 -1.19 31.55
C ALA A 119 23.60 -1.74 30.25
N ARG A 120 22.27 -1.90 30.19
CA ARG A 120 21.55 -2.31 28.97
C ARG A 120 21.66 -1.27 27.86
N ARG A 121 21.63 0.02 28.20
CA ARG A 121 21.84 1.11 27.23
C ARG A 121 23.18 1.01 26.54
N VAL A 122 24.25 0.69 27.27
CA VAL A 122 25.59 0.53 26.68
C VAL A 122 25.63 -0.63 25.67
N ILE A 123 24.94 -1.73 25.96
CA ILE A 123 24.84 -2.89 25.05
C ILE A 123 24.01 -2.51 23.81
N ALA A 124 22.83 -1.92 24.01
CA ALA A 124 21.95 -1.47 22.94
C ALA A 124 22.64 -0.47 22.00
N LYS A 125 23.48 0.43 22.56
CA LYS A 125 24.29 1.37 21.77
C LYS A 125 25.29 0.67 20.85
N GLU A 126 25.90 -0.42 21.30
CA GLU A 126 26.84 -1.18 20.46
C GLU A 126 26.10 -1.95 19.35
N GLU A 127 24.93 -2.51 19.66
CA GLU A 127 24.07 -3.18 18.67
C GLU A 127 23.56 -2.21 17.61
N ALA A 128 23.06 -1.05 18.02
CA ALA A 128 22.63 0.01 17.12
C ALA A 128 23.76 0.50 16.22
N ARG A 129 25.00 0.56 16.75
CA ARG A 129 26.19 0.91 15.98
C ARG A 129 26.46 -0.12 14.89
N GLN A 130 26.44 -1.41 15.23
CA GLN A 130 26.65 -2.48 14.25
C GLN A 130 25.57 -2.45 13.17
N PHE A 131 24.31 -2.22 13.56
CA PHE A 131 23.21 -2.06 12.62
C PHE A 131 23.46 -0.94 11.60
N LYS A 132 23.92 0.25 12.04
CA LYS A 132 24.23 1.35 11.13
C LYS A 132 25.46 1.09 10.23
N ILE A 133 26.44 0.32 10.71
CA ILE A 133 27.58 -0.14 9.90
C ILE A 133 27.11 -1.13 8.81
N ASP A 134 26.19 -2.04 9.16
CA ASP A 134 25.64 -2.99 8.20
C ASP A 134 24.86 -2.26 7.07
N GLN A 135 24.21 -1.13 7.41
CA GLN A 135 23.62 -0.17 6.47
C GLN A 135 24.62 0.77 5.75
N LYS A 136 25.93 0.49 5.84
CA LYS A 136 27.02 1.26 5.20
C LYS A 136 27.10 2.74 5.60
N GLN A 137 26.50 3.13 6.72
CA GLN A 137 26.55 4.51 7.18
C GLN A 137 27.96 4.91 7.63
N ASP A 138 28.78 3.96 8.09
CA ASP A 138 30.20 4.19 8.38
C ASP A 138 30.99 4.62 7.14
N ILE A 139 30.65 4.11 5.96
CA ILE A 139 31.26 4.50 4.69
C ILE A 139 30.82 5.90 4.28
N ILE A 140 29.52 6.20 4.42
CA ILE A 140 28.94 7.51 4.05
C ILE A 140 29.47 8.64 4.92
N PHE A 141 29.48 8.43 6.24
CA PHE A 141 29.89 9.46 7.20
C PHE A 141 31.41 9.50 7.43
N GLY A 142 32.13 8.42 7.09
CA GLY A 142 33.59 8.37 7.19
C GLY A 142 34.09 8.72 8.60
N ASP A 143 35.03 9.66 8.70
CA ASP A 143 35.61 10.11 9.97
C ASP A 143 34.56 10.74 10.92
N ASP A 144 33.43 11.22 10.41
CA ASP A 144 32.36 11.84 11.18
C ASP A 144 31.31 10.83 11.70
N PHE A 145 31.42 9.54 11.32
CA PHE A 145 30.45 8.50 11.69
C PHE A 145 30.23 8.41 13.19
N ASP A 146 31.29 8.43 14.00
CA ASP A 146 31.16 8.31 15.45
C ASP A 146 30.38 9.48 16.06
N THR A 147 30.62 10.71 15.56
CA THR A 147 29.95 11.92 16.04
C THR A 147 28.48 11.93 15.64
N TRP A 148 28.19 11.57 14.38
CA TRP A 148 26.82 11.46 13.89
C TRP A 148 26.05 10.35 14.61
N PHE A 149 26.65 9.17 14.77
CA PHE A 149 26.03 8.03 15.42
C PHE A 149 25.65 8.35 16.86
N ASP A 150 26.56 8.98 17.61
CA ASP A 150 26.28 9.39 18.99
C ASP A 150 25.12 10.39 19.06
N ALA A 151 25.07 11.37 18.15
CA ALA A 151 23.98 12.33 18.07
C ALA A 151 22.65 11.66 17.68
N TRP A 152 22.65 10.75 16.71
CA TRP A 152 21.46 9.99 16.31
C TRP A 152 20.96 9.11 17.46
N PHE A 153 21.85 8.36 18.12
CA PHE A 153 21.46 7.47 19.23
C PHE A 153 20.85 8.24 20.41
N GLU A 154 21.30 9.46 20.67
CA GLU A 154 20.70 10.35 21.68
C GLU A 154 19.26 10.79 21.34
N THR A 155 18.85 10.70 20.07
CA THR A 155 17.46 10.99 19.65
C THR A 155 16.52 9.80 19.79
N VAL A 156 17.06 8.57 19.95
CA VAL A 156 16.23 7.36 20.08
C VAL A 156 15.62 7.30 21.49
N PRO A 157 14.29 7.25 21.64
CA PRO A 157 13.64 7.14 22.95
C PRO A 157 14.12 5.92 23.72
N TYR A 158 14.34 6.09 25.04
CA TYR A 158 14.73 4.98 25.91
C TYR A 158 13.71 3.84 25.93
N THR A 159 12.43 4.18 25.81
CA THR A 159 11.32 3.22 25.76
C THR A 159 11.44 2.24 24.60
N ASP A 160 12.05 2.64 23.48
CA ASP A 160 12.11 1.83 22.27
C ASP A 160 13.02 0.61 22.43
N TYR A 161 14.07 0.72 23.26
CA TYR A 161 15.07 -0.34 23.43
C TYR A 161 15.30 -0.78 24.89
N LEU A 162 14.77 -0.06 25.88
CA LEU A 162 14.82 -0.46 27.30
C LEU A 162 13.46 -0.90 27.87
N GLY A 163 12.36 -0.63 27.17
CA GLY A 163 11.00 -0.83 27.68
C GLY A 163 10.64 0.18 28.76
N ASN A 164 9.68 -0.14 29.65
CA ASN A 164 9.27 0.76 30.72
C ASN A 164 10.34 0.91 31.83
N SER A 165 10.40 2.10 32.44
CA SER A 165 11.35 2.38 33.52
C SER A 165 11.12 1.52 34.76
N GLN A 166 12.18 0.93 35.27
CA GLN A 166 12.22 0.09 36.46
C GLN A 166 12.36 0.87 37.76
N ARG A 167 12.63 2.18 37.70
CA ARG A 167 12.96 2.99 38.89
C ARG A 167 11.80 3.07 39.88
N LEU A 168 10.60 3.40 39.43
CA LEU A 168 9.39 3.49 40.27
C LEU A 168 9.08 2.17 41.03
N PRO A 169 9.04 1.01 40.35
CA PRO A 169 8.81 -0.27 41.02
C PRO A 169 9.97 -0.74 41.91
N LYS A 170 11.24 -0.45 41.60
CA LYS A 170 12.35 -0.66 42.56
C LYS A 170 12.16 0.21 43.81
N ALA A 171 11.72 1.45 43.64
CA ALA A 171 11.42 2.35 44.76
C ALA A 171 10.24 1.84 45.61
N ALA A 172 9.20 1.32 44.98
CA ALA A 172 8.02 0.77 45.64
C ALA A 172 8.38 -0.42 46.53
N LEU A 173 9.16 -1.37 46.00
CA LEU A 173 9.67 -2.49 46.78
C LEU A 173 10.59 -2.01 47.91
N GLY A 174 11.42 -1.01 47.63
CA GLY A 174 12.23 -0.32 48.63
C GLY A 174 11.43 0.21 49.80
N LEU A 175 10.30 0.85 49.51
CA LEU A 175 9.39 1.38 50.51
C LEU A 175 8.74 0.25 51.33
N GLU A 176 8.26 -0.81 50.67
CA GLU A 176 7.61 -1.96 51.31
C GLU A 176 8.56 -2.69 52.28
N LEU A 177 9.80 -2.93 51.84
CA LEU A 177 10.81 -3.66 52.61
C LEU A 177 11.60 -2.77 53.58
N ALA A 178 11.31 -1.46 53.58
CA ALA A 178 12.03 -0.42 54.30
C ALA A 178 13.55 -0.43 54.02
N LEU A 179 13.91 -0.52 52.74
CA LEU A 179 15.29 -0.47 52.25
C LEU A 179 15.80 0.98 52.25
N SER A 180 17.10 1.12 52.49
CA SER A 180 17.80 2.40 52.44
C SER A 180 19.27 2.19 52.13
N ALA A 181 20.07 3.27 52.14
CA ALA A 181 21.52 3.18 51.95
C ALA A 181 22.22 2.20 52.91
N SER A 182 21.64 1.89 54.08
CA SER A 182 22.20 0.88 54.98
C SER A 182 22.11 -0.55 54.47
N ASN A 183 21.21 -0.81 53.53
CA ASN A 183 20.95 -2.12 52.94
C ASN A 183 21.71 -2.31 51.61
N ASN A 184 22.51 -1.33 51.18
CA ASN A 184 23.27 -1.45 49.94
C ASN A 184 24.24 -2.63 50.01
N GLY A 185 24.24 -3.47 48.97
CA GLY A 185 25.04 -4.69 48.91
C GLY A 185 24.38 -5.92 49.55
N GLU A 186 23.20 -5.77 50.15
CA GLU A 186 22.35 -6.91 50.54
C GLU A 186 21.59 -7.46 49.33
N GLU A 187 21.10 -8.69 49.42
CA GLU A 187 20.29 -9.33 48.38
C GLU A 187 18.80 -9.12 48.67
N ALA A 188 18.03 -8.77 47.63
CA ALA A 188 16.57 -8.70 47.67
C ALA A 188 15.97 -9.47 46.50
N CYS A 189 14.83 -10.12 46.74
CA CYS A 189 14.00 -10.68 45.68
C CYS A 189 13.23 -9.53 45.03
N TYR A 190 13.40 -9.39 43.72
CA TYR A 190 12.79 -8.34 42.93
C TYR A 190 12.25 -8.95 41.64
N THR A 191 10.99 -8.69 41.34
CA THR A 191 10.44 -8.88 40.01
C THR A 191 10.70 -7.60 39.22
N PRO A 192 11.57 -7.63 38.18
CA PRO A 192 11.63 -6.54 37.23
C PRO A 192 10.24 -6.31 36.65
N PRO A 193 9.81 -5.05 36.50
CA PRO A 193 8.78 -4.66 35.56
C PRO A 193 9.39 -4.92 34.21
N THR A 194 9.20 -6.14 33.81
CA THR A 194 9.18 -6.56 32.44
C THR A 194 7.72 -6.88 32.28
N ASP A 195 7.01 -5.95 31.66
CA ASP A 195 5.59 -6.01 31.30
C ASP A 195 5.33 -7.14 30.30
N CYS A 196 5.83 -8.34 30.56
CA CYS A 196 5.54 -9.50 29.73
C CYS A 196 4.06 -9.81 29.93
N PRO A 197 3.23 -9.50 28.93
CA PRO A 197 1.81 -9.62 29.09
C PRO A 197 1.44 -11.10 29.21
N ASN A 198 0.46 -11.38 30.06
CA ASN A 198 -0.19 -12.69 30.15
C ASN A 198 0.75 -13.85 30.54
N TYR A 199 1.00 -14.80 29.63
CA TYR A 199 1.76 -16.03 29.88
C TYR A 199 3.23 -15.94 29.41
N GLN A 200 3.66 -14.80 28.85
CA GLN A 200 5.03 -14.59 28.40
C GLN A 200 6.01 -14.49 29.58
N MET A 201 7.27 -14.83 29.35
CA MET A 201 8.34 -14.79 30.34
C MET A 201 9.51 -13.93 29.85
N VAL A 202 10.34 -13.48 30.79
CA VAL A 202 11.56 -12.73 30.45
C VAL A 202 12.53 -13.66 29.74
N ASP A 203 13.21 -13.14 28.71
CA ASP A 203 14.31 -13.84 28.05
C ASP A 203 15.58 -13.80 28.92
N GLU A 204 16.01 -14.95 29.41
CA GLU A 204 17.21 -15.07 30.24
C GLU A 204 18.51 -14.76 29.46
N SER A 205 18.48 -14.79 28.13
CA SER A 205 19.61 -14.39 27.29
C SER A 205 19.74 -12.87 27.14
N GLY A 206 18.69 -12.13 27.49
CA GLY A 206 18.60 -10.68 27.33
C GLY A 206 18.42 -10.23 25.87
N LYS A 207 18.15 -11.14 24.93
CA LYS A 207 17.96 -10.83 23.51
C LYS A 207 16.59 -10.20 23.25
N TYR A 208 15.55 -10.62 23.98
CA TYR A 208 14.20 -10.08 23.87
C TYR A 208 13.67 -9.61 25.23
N ASN A 209 12.80 -8.59 25.23
CA ASN A 209 12.17 -8.12 26.48
C ASN A 209 11.26 -9.20 27.09
N CYS A 210 10.50 -9.88 26.23
CA CYS A 210 9.55 -10.93 26.60
C CYS A 210 9.54 -12.00 25.51
N ILE A 211 9.54 -13.26 25.93
CA ILE A 211 9.47 -14.44 25.07
C ILE A 211 8.30 -15.30 25.48
N ILE A 212 7.87 -16.13 24.54
CA ILE A 212 6.84 -17.13 24.77
C ILE A 212 7.53 -18.31 25.49
N PRO A 213 6.92 -18.93 26.51
CA PRO A 213 7.47 -20.13 27.11
C PRO A 213 7.29 -21.34 26.20
N GLU A 214 8.34 -22.19 26.11
CA GLU A 214 8.32 -23.43 25.32
C GLU A 214 7.22 -24.41 25.74
N GLU A 215 6.92 -24.47 27.04
CA GLU A 215 5.85 -25.30 27.59
C GLU A 215 4.65 -24.44 27.98
N ASN A 216 3.44 -24.96 27.74
CA ASN A 216 2.21 -24.29 28.16
C ASN A 216 2.10 -24.20 29.69
N PRO A 217 2.20 -22.99 30.26
CA PRO A 217 2.25 -22.79 31.70
C PRO A 217 0.86 -22.90 32.35
N ILE A 218 -0.23 -22.94 31.58
CA ILE A 218 -1.61 -22.88 32.08
C ILE A 218 -2.07 -24.25 32.61
N GLU A 219 -2.59 -24.27 33.84
CA GLU A 219 -3.27 -25.41 34.46
C GLU A 219 -4.78 -25.34 34.16
N ASP A 220 -5.45 -26.50 34.10
CA ASP A 220 -6.91 -26.60 33.89
C ASP A 220 -7.43 -26.05 32.53
N VAL A 221 -6.63 -26.15 31.46
CA VAL A 221 -7.05 -25.82 30.08
C VAL A 221 -8.18 -26.77 29.62
N PRO A 222 -9.25 -26.28 28.94
CA PRO A 222 -10.27 -27.14 28.34
C PRO A 222 -9.67 -28.24 27.44
N ALA A 223 -10.34 -29.39 27.37
CA ALA A 223 -9.83 -30.49 26.54
C ALA A 223 -9.91 -30.12 25.05
N LEU A 224 -8.83 -30.38 24.31
CA LEU A 224 -8.79 -30.23 22.85
C LEU A 224 -9.69 -31.28 22.17
N PRO A 225 -10.20 -30.97 20.96
CA PRO A 225 -10.88 -31.94 20.10
C PRO A 225 -10.04 -33.20 19.85
N GLN A 226 -10.69 -34.36 19.71
CA GLN A 226 -10.00 -35.65 19.64
C GLN A 226 -9.18 -35.83 18.35
N ASP A 227 -9.65 -35.27 17.25
CA ASP A 227 -8.97 -35.18 15.97
C ASP A 227 -7.75 -34.24 16.03
N VAL A 228 -7.84 -33.12 16.75
CA VAL A 228 -6.68 -32.25 17.05
C VAL A 228 -5.62 -32.98 17.86
N ILE A 229 -6.01 -33.71 18.91
CA ILE A 229 -5.09 -34.55 19.70
C ILE A 229 -4.41 -35.60 18.80
N THR A 230 -5.16 -36.18 17.86
CA THR A 230 -4.63 -37.19 16.93
C THR A 230 -3.65 -36.56 15.95
N ALA A 231 -3.97 -35.38 15.41
CA ALA A 231 -3.12 -34.65 14.48
C ALA A 231 -1.81 -34.19 15.14
N ALA A 232 -1.88 -33.54 16.30
CA ALA A 232 -0.72 -33.07 17.05
C ALA A 232 0.23 -34.20 17.44
N ALA A 233 -0.30 -35.40 17.74
CA ALA A 233 0.52 -36.57 18.11
C ALA A 233 1.40 -37.11 16.97
N THR A 234 1.14 -36.75 15.71
CA THR A 234 1.95 -37.20 14.57
C THR A 234 3.24 -36.40 14.42
N GLY A 235 3.24 -35.12 14.86
CA GLY A 235 4.31 -34.17 14.55
C GLY A 235 4.40 -33.78 13.07
N GLU A 236 3.52 -34.28 12.20
CA GLU A 236 3.49 -34.01 10.76
C GLU A 236 2.39 -33.00 10.38
N LYS A 237 1.64 -32.51 11.37
CA LYS A 237 0.52 -31.58 11.19
C LYS A 237 0.64 -30.40 12.14
N ALA A 238 0.18 -29.23 11.69
CA ALA A 238 -0.05 -28.05 12.51
C ALA A 238 -1.54 -27.81 12.69
N VAL A 239 -1.95 -27.28 13.84
CA VAL A 239 -3.35 -26.96 14.13
C VAL A 239 -3.47 -25.50 14.48
N VAL A 240 -4.46 -24.82 13.90
CA VAL A 240 -4.72 -23.40 14.13
C VAL A 240 -6.16 -23.22 14.52
N PHE A 241 -6.40 -22.61 15.68
CA PHE A 241 -7.71 -22.17 16.15
C PHE A 241 -7.90 -20.68 15.92
N PHE A 242 -9.10 -20.28 15.51
CA PHE A 242 -9.55 -18.89 15.48
C PHE A 242 -10.90 -18.75 16.20
N ARG A 243 -10.88 -17.94 17.26
CA ARG A 243 -12.06 -17.61 18.06
C ARG A 243 -12.59 -16.23 17.66
N LYS A 244 -13.84 -16.16 17.20
CA LYS A 244 -14.52 -14.88 16.94
C LYS A 244 -15.24 -14.36 18.18
N ASN A 245 -15.48 -13.05 18.29
CA ASN A 245 -16.31 -12.52 19.36
C ASN A 245 -17.76 -13.04 19.23
N GLY A 246 -18.37 -13.37 20.37
CA GLY A 246 -19.74 -13.91 20.42
C GLY A 246 -19.82 -15.44 20.53
N GLU A 247 -20.95 -16.01 20.12
CA GLU A 247 -21.19 -17.46 20.17
C GLU A 247 -20.39 -18.21 19.08
N GLN A 248 -19.85 -19.37 19.43
CA GLN A 248 -18.98 -20.17 18.57
C GLN A 248 -19.82 -21.10 17.69
N VAL A 249 -20.59 -20.51 16.77
CA VAL A 249 -21.54 -21.21 15.91
C VAL A 249 -21.30 -20.85 14.45
N GLY A 250 -21.65 -21.74 13.52
CA GLY A 250 -21.36 -21.57 12.09
C GLY A 250 -21.82 -20.23 11.49
N SER A 251 -22.95 -19.68 11.94
CA SER A 251 -23.43 -18.36 11.48
C SER A 251 -22.52 -17.20 11.88
N ASN A 252 -21.73 -17.34 12.96
CA ASN A 252 -20.77 -16.32 13.36
C ASN A 252 -19.51 -16.35 12.49
N TYR A 253 -19.20 -17.51 11.90
CA TYR A 253 -18.03 -17.75 11.06
C TYR A 253 -18.32 -17.71 9.56
N GLU A 254 -19.47 -17.15 9.17
CA GLU A 254 -19.84 -17.02 7.76
C GLU A 254 -18.75 -16.23 7.00
N ASN A 255 -18.29 -16.80 5.89
CA ASN A 255 -17.21 -16.29 5.03
C ASN A 255 -15.82 -16.19 5.67
N ILE A 256 -15.59 -16.75 6.86
CA ILE A 256 -14.26 -16.77 7.48
C ILE A 256 -13.46 -17.97 6.99
N THR A 257 -12.21 -17.71 6.61
CA THR A 257 -11.28 -18.73 6.11
C THR A 257 -9.82 -18.32 6.38
N ILE A 258 -8.88 -19.17 6.00
CA ILE A 258 -7.44 -18.90 6.06
C ILE A 258 -6.79 -18.90 4.68
N HIS A 259 -5.80 -18.03 4.50
CA HIS A 259 -4.82 -18.10 3.43
C HIS A 259 -3.49 -18.57 4.01
N SER A 260 -2.90 -19.63 3.48
CA SER A 260 -1.60 -20.18 3.92
C SER A 260 -0.74 -20.46 2.69
N TRP A 261 0.56 -20.22 2.77
CA TRP A 261 1.46 -20.33 1.62
C TRP A 261 2.90 -20.64 2.04
N ASN A 262 3.71 -21.03 1.05
CA ASN A 262 5.15 -21.16 1.17
C ASN A 262 5.83 -20.07 0.34
N ASP A 263 6.99 -19.60 0.78
CA ASP A 263 7.86 -18.71 0.00
C ASP A 263 9.34 -19.02 0.26
N THR A 264 10.25 -18.19 -0.27
CA THR A 264 11.70 -18.36 -0.13
C THR A 264 12.22 -18.17 1.29
N ASN A 265 11.46 -17.51 2.16
CA ASN A 265 11.83 -17.22 3.54
C ASN A 265 11.23 -18.24 4.52
N CYS A 266 10.12 -18.87 4.15
CA CYS A 266 9.40 -19.80 4.99
C CYS A 266 8.67 -20.88 4.15
N THR A 267 9.19 -22.10 4.13
CA THR A 267 8.56 -23.24 3.45
C THR A 267 8.15 -24.31 4.46
N ALA A 268 6.85 -24.43 4.75
CA ALA A 268 6.37 -25.33 5.80
C ALA A 268 5.15 -26.19 5.49
N TYR A 269 4.23 -25.72 4.65
CA TYR A 269 3.00 -26.44 4.37
C TYR A 269 3.14 -27.38 3.19
N ASN A 270 2.38 -28.47 3.20
CA ASN A 270 2.17 -29.25 1.99
C ASN A 270 1.41 -28.40 0.96
N GLU A 271 1.99 -28.20 -0.22
CA GLU A 271 1.43 -27.31 -1.26
C GLU A 271 0.03 -27.77 -1.72
N GLU A 272 -0.21 -29.08 -1.81
CA GLU A 272 -1.46 -29.62 -2.33
C GLU A 272 -2.62 -29.55 -1.33
N THR A 273 -2.34 -29.68 -0.04
CA THR A 273 -3.39 -29.84 0.98
C THR A 273 -3.56 -28.64 1.90
N SER A 274 -2.51 -27.84 2.06
CA SER A 274 -2.40 -26.87 3.16
C SER A 274 -1.93 -25.49 2.73
N THR A 275 -1.76 -25.26 1.42
CA THR A 275 -1.61 -23.92 0.84
C THR A 275 -2.86 -23.53 0.05
N THR A 276 -3.12 -22.23 -0.07
CA THR A 276 -4.29 -21.72 -0.79
C THR A 276 -3.93 -20.46 -1.55
N ALA A 277 -4.68 -20.14 -2.61
CA ALA A 277 -4.62 -18.81 -3.22
C ALA A 277 -5.48 -17.81 -2.43
N TRP A 278 -5.10 -16.52 -2.47
CA TRP A 278 -5.90 -15.45 -1.87
C TRP A 278 -7.31 -15.40 -2.48
N GLY A 279 -8.33 -15.31 -1.63
CA GLY A 279 -9.74 -15.28 -2.02
C GLY A 279 -10.45 -16.64 -1.97
N SER A 280 -9.74 -17.75 -2.25
CA SER A 280 -10.32 -19.10 -2.18
C SER A 280 -10.40 -19.60 -0.73
N GLY A 281 -9.27 -19.49 -0.02
CA GLY A 281 -9.11 -19.92 1.37
C GLY A 281 -9.25 -21.44 1.59
N LEU A 282 -8.98 -21.89 2.82
CA LEU A 282 -9.12 -23.30 3.23
C LEU A 282 -10.42 -23.52 4.04
N ALA A 283 -11.13 -24.60 3.75
CA ALA A 283 -12.28 -25.02 4.54
C ALA A 283 -11.84 -25.41 5.97
N ALA A 284 -12.59 -24.96 6.98
CA ALA A 284 -12.33 -25.34 8.36
C ALA A 284 -12.63 -26.82 8.61
N THR A 285 -11.89 -27.42 9.54
CA THR A 285 -12.10 -28.80 9.97
C THR A 285 -13.39 -28.93 10.77
N ASP A 286 -13.57 -28.11 11.81
CA ASP A 286 -14.80 -28.00 12.60
C ASP A 286 -14.81 -26.69 13.42
N ILE A 287 -15.84 -26.49 14.24
CA ILE A 287 -15.95 -25.40 15.21
C ILE A 287 -16.02 -25.98 16.63
N ASP A 288 -15.05 -25.64 17.47
CA ASP A 288 -15.03 -26.02 18.88
C ASP A 288 -15.68 -24.94 19.77
N ASP A 289 -16.45 -25.37 20.77
CA ASP A 289 -17.15 -24.46 21.69
C ASP A 289 -16.19 -23.56 22.53
N ASN A 290 -14.98 -24.05 22.81
CA ASN A 290 -13.97 -23.38 23.65
C ASN A 290 -12.92 -22.64 22.82
N TYR A 291 -12.57 -23.11 21.64
CA TYR A 291 -11.47 -22.56 20.86
C TYR A 291 -11.87 -21.95 19.51
N GLY A 292 -13.12 -22.12 19.10
CA GLY A 292 -13.63 -21.57 17.85
C GLY A 292 -13.35 -22.45 16.64
N MET A 293 -13.41 -21.85 15.46
CA MET A 293 -13.17 -22.51 14.19
C MET A 293 -11.70 -22.92 14.07
N TYR A 294 -11.40 -24.11 13.55
CA TYR A 294 -10.00 -24.54 13.41
C TYR A 294 -9.70 -25.29 12.12
N TRP A 295 -8.41 -25.32 11.78
CA TRP A 295 -7.85 -26.00 10.62
C TRP A 295 -6.71 -26.93 11.06
N ILE A 296 -6.62 -28.09 10.41
CA ILE A 296 -5.52 -29.04 10.53
C ILE A 296 -4.74 -28.99 9.21
N LEU A 297 -3.49 -28.54 9.28
CA LEU A 297 -2.60 -28.31 8.15
C LEU A 297 -1.54 -29.40 8.11
N ASP A 298 -1.35 -30.03 6.96
CA ASP A 298 -0.24 -30.96 6.72
C ASP A 298 1.06 -30.17 6.50
N LEU A 299 2.10 -30.60 7.20
CA LEU A 299 3.44 -30.06 7.05
C LEU A 299 4.24 -30.90 6.06
N GLN A 300 5.08 -30.25 5.27
CA GLN A 300 6.02 -30.96 4.41
C GLN A 300 7.16 -31.60 5.22
N GLU A 301 7.81 -32.62 4.65
CA GLU A 301 8.99 -33.23 5.27
C GLU A 301 10.13 -32.21 5.36
N GLY A 302 10.69 -32.02 6.56
CA GLY A 302 11.77 -31.06 6.78
C GLY A 302 11.35 -29.59 6.77
N HIS A 303 10.06 -29.31 6.99
CA HIS A 303 9.51 -27.95 7.10
C HIS A 303 10.36 -26.99 7.94
N ASP A 304 10.32 -25.71 7.57
CA ASP A 304 10.92 -24.64 8.35
C ASP A 304 10.24 -24.44 9.71
N SER A 305 10.86 -23.64 10.58
CA SER A 305 10.31 -23.39 11.92
C SER A 305 9.14 -22.41 11.94
N CYS A 306 8.82 -21.79 10.82
CA CYS A 306 7.72 -20.83 10.64
C CYS A 306 6.66 -21.41 9.68
N GLY A 307 5.48 -20.78 9.57
CA GLY A 307 4.53 -21.08 8.50
C GLY A 307 3.60 -19.91 8.21
N ASN A 308 3.62 -19.36 7.00
CA ASN A 308 2.86 -18.15 6.66
C ASN A 308 1.34 -18.37 6.62
N MET A 309 0.57 -17.46 7.24
CA MET A 309 -0.89 -17.58 7.27
C MET A 309 -1.62 -16.28 7.60
N ILE A 310 -2.83 -16.13 7.04
CA ILE A 310 -3.75 -15.02 7.31
C ILE A 310 -5.16 -15.58 7.57
N VAL A 311 -5.81 -15.12 8.63
CA VAL A 311 -7.25 -15.36 8.86
C VAL A 311 -8.03 -14.15 8.36
N TYR A 312 -8.96 -14.36 7.42
CA TYR A 312 -9.68 -13.26 6.76
C TYR A 312 -11.12 -13.62 6.41
N ASN A 313 -11.91 -12.58 6.11
CA ASN A 313 -13.24 -12.72 5.55
C ASN A 313 -13.14 -12.75 4.01
N LYS A 314 -13.49 -13.87 3.39
CA LYS A 314 -13.37 -14.02 1.93
C LYS A 314 -14.31 -13.14 1.12
N SER A 315 -15.39 -12.63 1.73
CA SER A 315 -16.35 -11.75 1.05
C SER A 315 -15.96 -10.29 1.08
N THR A 316 -15.30 -9.82 2.15
CA THR A 316 -14.94 -8.41 2.31
C THR A 316 -13.44 -8.16 2.15
N GLY A 317 -12.62 -9.20 2.29
CA GLY A 317 -11.15 -9.10 2.32
C GLY A 317 -10.60 -8.76 3.71
N ASP A 318 -11.45 -8.49 4.70
CA ASP A 318 -11.03 -8.02 6.02
C ASP A 318 -10.18 -9.08 6.74
N LYS A 319 -8.95 -8.72 7.11
CA LYS A 319 -8.08 -9.52 7.98
C LYS A 319 -8.53 -9.38 9.43
N PHE A 320 -8.54 -10.48 10.19
CA PHE A 320 -9.09 -10.48 11.56
C PHE A 320 -8.05 -10.29 12.68
N ILE A 321 -6.77 -10.55 12.41
CA ILE A 321 -5.74 -10.65 13.46
C ILE A 321 -4.72 -9.52 13.36
N THR A 322 -4.15 -9.35 12.17
CA THR A 322 -3.15 -8.34 11.84
C THR A 322 -3.35 -7.92 10.39
N GLN A 323 -3.03 -6.67 10.08
CA GLN A 323 -3.01 -6.20 8.69
C GLN A 323 -1.78 -6.72 7.93
N ASN A 324 -0.71 -7.00 8.66
CA ASN A 324 0.50 -7.65 8.16
C ASN A 324 0.32 -9.18 8.08
N ASP A 325 1.30 -9.86 7.49
CA ASP A 325 1.23 -11.31 7.29
C ASP A 325 1.55 -12.05 8.59
N GLY A 326 0.64 -12.95 8.98
CA GLY A 326 0.80 -13.77 10.18
C GLY A 326 1.68 -14.99 9.93
N MET A 327 2.28 -15.51 10.99
CA MET A 327 3.09 -16.73 10.95
C MET A 327 2.68 -17.69 12.07
N VAL A 328 2.59 -18.96 11.74
CA VAL A 328 2.42 -20.06 12.68
C VAL A 328 3.80 -20.51 13.15
N PRO A 329 4.10 -20.47 14.46
CA PRO A 329 5.34 -21.02 15.00
C PRO A 329 5.28 -22.55 14.98
N LEU A 330 6.35 -23.18 14.45
CA LEU A 330 6.52 -24.63 14.24
C LEU A 330 7.89 -25.15 14.70
N GLY A 331 8.68 -24.29 15.33
CA GLY A 331 10.04 -24.54 15.78
C GLY A 331 10.14 -25.50 16.97
N LYS A 332 11.35 -26.00 17.17
CA LYS A 332 11.72 -26.95 18.24
C LYS A 332 12.25 -26.23 19.49
N THR A 333 12.49 -26.98 20.56
CA THR A 333 13.18 -26.47 21.77
C THR A 333 14.48 -25.76 21.41
N GLY A 334 14.67 -24.58 22.00
CA GLY A 334 15.79 -23.67 21.74
C GLY A 334 15.54 -22.63 20.64
N ASP A 335 14.45 -22.73 19.89
CA ASP A 335 14.03 -21.69 18.92
C ASP A 335 13.19 -20.62 19.63
N VAL A 336 13.85 -19.58 20.14
CA VAL A 336 13.20 -18.57 21.00
C VAL A 336 12.05 -17.85 20.27
N VAL A 337 12.15 -17.65 18.96
CA VAL A 337 11.13 -16.95 18.18
C VAL A 337 9.99 -17.88 17.79
N PHE A 338 10.32 -19.06 17.26
CA PHE A 338 9.32 -19.91 16.61
C PHE A 338 8.99 -21.20 17.36
N HIS A 339 9.46 -21.43 18.59
CA HIS A 339 9.14 -22.66 19.30
C HIS A 339 7.61 -22.87 19.39
N ASN A 340 7.18 -24.08 19.06
CA ASN A 340 5.84 -24.58 19.32
C ASN A 340 5.88 -26.11 19.28
N LEU A 341 6.16 -26.72 20.44
CA LEU A 341 6.41 -28.16 20.52
C LEU A 341 5.16 -29.00 20.18
N ASP A 342 3.99 -28.46 20.50
CA ASP A 342 2.71 -29.13 20.26
C ASP A 342 2.14 -28.81 18.86
N LYS A 343 2.72 -27.83 18.16
CA LYS A 343 2.28 -27.32 16.83
C LYS A 343 0.81 -26.91 16.80
N ILE A 344 0.30 -26.45 17.95
CA ILE A 344 -1.07 -25.95 18.09
C ILE A 344 -0.98 -24.45 18.33
N SER A 345 -1.75 -23.69 17.57
CA SER A 345 -1.76 -22.23 17.64
C SER A 345 -3.18 -21.68 17.74
N PHE A 346 -3.31 -20.49 18.30
CA PHE A 346 -4.57 -19.87 18.67
C PHE A 346 -4.61 -18.40 18.26
N TYR A 347 -5.78 -17.97 17.79
CA TYR A 347 -6.08 -16.59 17.43
C TYR A 347 -7.45 -16.20 17.99
N GLN A 348 -7.64 -14.91 18.34
CA GLN A 348 -8.96 -14.38 18.66
C GLN A 348 -9.17 -12.99 18.08
N GLU A 349 -10.36 -12.76 17.54
CA GLU A 349 -10.82 -11.46 17.04
C GLU A 349 -10.79 -10.39 18.13
N GLY A 350 -10.20 -9.23 17.80
CA GLY A 350 -10.06 -8.10 18.71
C GLY A 350 -8.83 -8.16 19.62
N PHE A 351 -7.92 -9.10 19.36
CA PHE A 351 -6.63 -9.19 20.05
C PHE A 351 -5.48 -9.28 19.05
N PRO A 352 -4.36 -8.59 19.29
CA PRO A 352 -3.24 -8.58 18.36
C PRO A 352 -2.50 -9.93 18.37
N ALA A 353 -1.78 -10.22 17.27
CA ALA A 353 -0.83 -11.32 17.22
C ALA A 353 0.37 -11.05 18.14
N ASN A 354 1.08 -12.11 18.56
CA ASN A 354 2.36 -11.96 19.23
C ASN A 354 3.38 -11.37 18.23
N LEU A 355 4.11 -10.33 18.59
CA LEU A 355 5.16 -9.76 17.74
C LEU A 355 6.53 -10.05 18.36
N LEU A 356 7.36 -10.83 17.66
CA LEU A 356 8.71 -11.15 18.12
C LEU A 356 9.65 -11.18 16.92
N ASP A 357 10.74 -10.40 16.99
CA ASP A 357 11.74 -10.30 15.91
C ASP A 357 11.14 -9.90 14.55
N GLY A 358 10.13 -9.01 14.56
CA GLY A 358 9.41 -8.57 13.35
C GLY A 358 8.38 -9.57 12.82
N ALA A 359 8.24 -10.75 13.40
CA ALA A 359 7.26 -11.76 12.97
C ALA A 359 5.95 -11.67 13.78
N TYR A 360 4.81 -11.64 13.08
CA TYR A 360 3.46 -11.66 13.68
C TYR A 360 3.01 -13.10 13.94
N LEU A 361 3.35 -13.63 15.11
CA LEU A 361 3.16 -15.02 15.47
C LEU A 361 1.74 -15.32 15.97
N ALA A 362 1.21 -16.45 15.51
CA ALA A 362 0.09 -17.12 16.12
C ALA A 362 0.43 -17.50 17.57
N ASN A 363 -0.56 -17.40 18.46
CA ASN A 363 -0.33 -17.68 19.85
C ASN A 363 -0.16 -19.19 20.08
N GLN A 364 0.95 -19.63 20.63
CA GLN A 364 1.23 -21.03 20.96
C GLN A 364 0.35 -21.58 22.09
N HIS A 365 -0.34 -20.70 22.81
CA HIS A 365 -1.12 -21.03 24.01
C HIS A 365 -2.58 -20.57 23.87
N PRO A 366 -3.54 -21.29 24.48
CA PRO A 366 -4.98 -21.04 24.37
C PRO A 366 -5.45 -19.75 25.05
N PHE A 367 -4.52 -18.90 25.48
CA PHE A 367 -4.84 -17.60 26.05
C PHE A 367 -5.18 -16.63 24.93
N PHE A 368 -6.47 -16.55 24.64
CA PHE A 368 -6.97 -15.54 23.74
C PHE A 368 -6.86 -14.16 24.38
N GLY A 369 -6.13 -13.27 23.72
CA GLY A 369 -5.89 -11.92 24.22
C GLY A 369 -4.53 -11.63 24.81
N ALA A 370 -3.49 -12.28 24.27
CA ALA A 370 -2.15 -11.75 24.31
C ALA A 370 -2.07 -10.42 23.55
N ALA A 371 -2.48 -9.31 24.17
CA ALA A 371 -1.89 -8.03 23.82
C ALA A 371 -0.37 -8.24 24.00
N ALA A 372 0.41 -8.14 22.93
CA ALA A 372 1.84 -7.91 23.05
C ALA A 372 2.03 -6.66 23.94
N GLY A 373 3.18 -6.57 24.62
CA GLY A 373 3.63 -5.26 25.08
C GLY A 373 3.56 -4.29 23.89
N GLY A 374 3.38 -3.00 24.16
CA GLY A 374 3.29 -1.98 23.11
C GLY A 374 4.33 -2.24 22.01
N LYS A 375 3.91 -2.13 20.74
CA LYS A 375 4.75 -2.41 19.58
C LYS A 375 6.14 -1.77 19.80
N SER A 376 7.22 -2.55 19.70
CA SER A 376 8.58 -2.01 19.78
C SER A 376 9.17 -2.01 18.38
N CYS A 377 9.79 -0.90 18.01
CA CYS A 377 10.34 -0.72 16.68
C CYS A 377 11.83 -1.06 16.66
N GLY A 378 12.30 -1.65 15.56
CA GLY A 378 13.71 -1.94 15.36
C GLY A 378 14.53 -0.67 15.15
N TRP A 379 15.85 -0.80 15.18
CA TRP A 379 16.76 0.34 14.98
C TRP A 379 16.47 1.10 13.68
N GLY A 380 16.38 2.44 13.77
CA GLY A 380 16.09 3.30 12.63
C GLY A 380 14.61 3.40 12.25
N THR A 381 13.71 2.84 13.07
CA THR A 381 12.26 3.00 12.99
C THR A 381 11.67 3.50 14.31
N SER A 382 10.51 4.14 14.28
CA SER A 382 9.78 4.66 15.43
C SER A 382 8.30 4.36 15.28
N LEU A 383 7.58 4.20 16.39
CA LEU A 383 6.13 4.02 16.32
C LEU A 383 5.46 5.23 15.66
N ASP A 384 4.42 4.95 14.87
CA ASP A 384 3.47 5.96 14.46
C ASP A 384 2.63 6.47 15.64
N GLU A 385 1.86 7.54 15.44
CA GLU A 385 1.02 8.13 16.49
C GLU A 385 -0.03 7.16 17.03
N ALA A 386 -0.41 6.14 16.25
CA ALA A 386 -1.36 5.10 16.64
C ALA A 386 -0.71 3.97 17.46
N GLY A 387 0.62 3.82 17.42
CA GLY A 387 1.33 2.69 18.02
C GLY A 387 1.18 1.37 17.23
N GLU A 388 0.80 1.45 15.95
CA GLU A 388 0.43 0.33 15.09
C GLU A 388 1.46 0.04 13.98
N ALA A 389 2.18 1.06 13.50
CA ALA A 389 3.20 0.99 12.44
C ALA A 389 4.59 1.40 12.94
N CYS A 390 5.67 0.78 12.43
CA CYS A 390 7.04 1.23 12.70
C CYS A 390 7.52 2.01 11.49
N LEU A 391 7.56 3.33 11.60
CA LEU A 391 7.92 4.22 10.51
C LEU A 391 9.41 4.52 10.55
N GLY A 392 10.08 4.58 9.39
CA GLY A 392 11.48 4.99 9.34
C GLY A 392 11.70 6.37 9.98
N GLN A 393 12.68 6.46 10.87
CA GLN A 393 12.94 7.67 11.66
C GLN A 393 13.38 8.84 10.78
N VAL A 394 13.09 10.07 11.19
CA VAL A 394 13.63 11.26 10.52
C VAL A 394 15.15 11.31 10.68
N ILE A 395 15.86 11.53 9.58
CA ILE A 395 17.31 11.79 9.58
C ILE A 395 17.53 13.23 9.15
N GLU A 396 17.90 14.09 10.09
CA GLU A 396 18.03 15.54 9.83
C GLU A 396 19.38 15.94 9.20
N ASN A 397 20.43 15.11 9.34
CA ASN A 397 21.81 15.49 9.05
C ASN A 397 22.55 14.46 8.18
N CYS A 398 22.02 14.13 6.99
CA CYS A 398 22.82 13.42 6.00
C CYS A 398 23.95 14.33 5.46
N PRO A 399 25.18 13.82 5.22
CA PRO A 399 26.29 14.60 4.68
C PRO A 399 25.95 15.23 3.33
N GLU A 400 26.66 16.31 2.97
CA GLU A 400 26.52 16.94 1.65
C GLU A 400 26.73 15.92 0.51
N GLY A 401 25.82 15.90 -0.48
CA GLY A 401 25.81 14.91 -1.56
C GLY A 401 25.18 13.57 -1.18
N THR A 402 24.41 13.51 -0.08
CA THR A 402 23.65 12.33 0.34
C THR A 402 22.25 12.73 0.83
N TYR A 403 21.29 11.80 0.78
CA TYR A 403 19.88 12.04 1.08
C TYR A 403 19.32 10.99 2.01
N ALA A 404 18.39 11.40 2.87
CA ALA A 404 17.65 10.49 3.73
C ALA A 404 16.60 9.73 2.91
N VAL A 405 16.60 8.40 3.03
CA VAL A 405 15.62 7.49 2.43
C VAL A 405 14.98 6.61 3.50
N GLY A 406 13.83 6.00 3.20
CA GLY A 406 13.07 5.19 4.16
C GLY A 406 12.33 5.98 5.25
N VAL A 407 12.49 7.30 5.32
CA VAL A 407 11.80 8.15 6.31
C VAL A 407 10.28 8.05 6.14
N GLY A 408 9.57 7.74 7.23
CA GLY A 408 8.11 7.60 7.23
C GLY A 408 7.59 6.33 6.57
N GLN A 409 8.45 5.48 6.00
CA GLN A 409 8.02 4.23 5.37
C GLN A 409 7.74 3.16 6.40
N VAL A 410 6.67 2.39 6.15
CA VAL A 410 6.20 1.34 7.06
C VAL A 410 7.17 0.18 7.05
N ASP A 411 7.65 -0.15 8.25
CA ASP A 411 8.56 -1.23 8.59
C ASP A 411 9.90 -1.18 7.82
N ILE A 412 10.29 0.01 7.35
CA ILE A 412 11.57 0.27 6.67
C ILE A 412 12.41 1.25 7.49
N ALA A 413 13.59 0.82 7.92
CA ALA A 413 14.52 1.66 8.66
C ALA A 413 15.14 2.73 7.76
N SER A 414 15.16 3.97 8.24
CA SER A 414 15.75 5.07 7.50
C SER A 414 17.28 5.02 7.50
N LYS A 415 17.88 5.48 6.39
CA LYS A 415 19.33 5.61 6.21
C LYS A 415 19.67 6.75 5.25
N CYS A 416 20.91 7.22 5.26
CA CYS A 416 21.42 8.10 4.20
C CYS A 416 21.89 7.24 3.02
N VAL A 417 21.67 7.73 1.80
CA VAL A 417 22.16 7.17 0.54
C VAL A 417 22.85 8.27 -0.26
N ALA A 418 23.92 7.95 -0.97
CA ALA A 418 24.63 8.93 -1.80
C ALA A 418 23.75 9.47 -2.95
N GLU A 419 24.10 10.64 -3.46
CA GLU A 419 23.58 11.11 -4.74
C GLU A 419 24.18 10.28 -5.87
N PHE A 420 23.36 9.90 -6.86
CA PHE A 420 23.87 9.28 -8.08
C PHE A 420 24.42 10.35 -9.03
N ASP A 421 25.41 10.00 -9.85
CA ASP A 421 25.92 10.90 -10.87
C ASP A 421 25.05 10.77 -12.14
N PRO A 422 24.25 11.78 -12.52
CA PRO A 422 23.35 11.67 -13.67
C PRO A 422 24.09 11.61 -15.01
N GLU A 423 25.40 11.89 -15.07
CA GLU A 423 26.20 11.79 -16.30
C GLU A 423 26.85 10.41 -16.46
N GLU A 424 27.09 9.69 -15.37
CA GLU A 424 27.72 8.35 -15.38
C GLU A 424 26.70 7.22 -15.14
N THR A 425 25.52 7.54 -14.58
CA THR A 425 24.50 6.54 -14.25
C THR A 425 23.66 6.21 -15.47
N THR A 426 23.64 4.92 -15.83
CA THR A 426 22.69 4.36 -16.80
C THR A 426 21.66 3.54 -16.04
N PHE A 427 20.41 4.01 -16.01
CA PHE A 427 19.31 3.25 -15.41
C PHE A 427 18.85 2.13 -16.32
N LEU A 428 18.61 0.96 -15.75
CA LEU A 428 18.04 -0.18 -16.46
C LEU A 428 16.72 -0.58 -15.80
N LEU A 429 15.76 -0.96 -16.64
CA LEU A 429 14.55 -1.65 -16.21
C LEU A 429 14.91 -3.11 -15.92
N ARG A 430 14.61 -3.61 -14.70
CA ARG A 430 15.01 -4.98 -14.27
C ARG A 430 13.89 -5.63 -13.46
N GLY A 431 13.38 -6.78 -13.89
CA GLY A 431 12.29 -7.44 -13.17
C GLY A 431 11.93 -8.82 -13.71
N GLY A 432 10.77 -9.32 -13.28
CA GLY A 432 10.28 -10.65 -13.68
C GLY A 432 10.15 -10.84 -15.19
N PHE A 433 9.88 -9.77 -15.94
CA PHE A 433 9.64 -9.82 -17.40
C PHE A 433 10.89 -9.76 -18.29
N ASN A 434 12.03 -9.31 -17.77
CA ASN A 434 13.29 -9.23 -18.52
C ASN A 434 14.50 -9.77 -17.75
N GLY A 435 14.23 -10.44 -16.63
CA GLY A 435 15.21 -11.02 -15.73
C GLY A 435 15.79 -10.02 -14.72
N TRP A 436 16.00 -10.49 -13.49
CA TRP A 436 16.67 -9.74 -12.42
C TRP A 436 18.20 -9.65 -12.57
N GLY A 437 18.78 -10.45 -13.47
CA GLY A 437 20.22 -10.45 -13.78
C GLY A 437 20.66 -9.17 -14.50
N ASN A 438 21.90 -9.09 -15.00
CA ASN A 438 22.29 -7.98 -15.88
C ASN A 438 21.52 -8.13 -17.19
N PRO A 439 20.50 -7.30 -17.44
CA PRO A 439 19.70 -7.44 -18.64
C PRO A 439 20.56 -7.17 -19.87
N THR A 440 20.16 -7.73 -21.00
CA THR A 440 20.78 -7.54 -22.30
C THR A 440 20.63 -6.09 -22.79
N GLU A 441 21.38 -5.70 -23.83
CA GLU A 441 21.15 -4.46 -24.58
C GLU A 441 19.65 -4.27 -24.85
N GLY A 442 19.13 -3.07 -24.57
CA GLY A 442 17.74 -2.70 -24.85
C GLY A 442 16.83 -2.56 -23.63
N THR A 443 17.35 -2.50 -22.40
CA THR A 443 16.56 -2.16 -21.19
C THR A 443 17.00 -0.85 -20.53
N GLU A 444 18.01 -0.20 -21.10
CA GLU A 444 18.55 1.07 -20.65
C GLU A 444 17.55 2.20 -20.92
N PHE A 445 17.34 3.07 -19.93
CA PHE A 445 16.61 4.30 -20.12
C PHE A 445 17.44 5.30 -20.93
N GLU A 446 16.79 5.97 -21.89
CA GLU A 446 17.33 7.13 -22.58
C GLU A 446 17.19 8.37 -21.68
N LYS A 447 18.29 9.08 -21.44
CA LYS A 447 18.26 10.39 -20.78
C LYS A 447 17.79 11.47 -21.76
N VAL A 448 16.66 12.10 -21.47
CA VAL A 448 16.03 13.14 -22.30
C VAL A 448 16.49 14.53 -21.87
N ALA A 449 16.53 14.75 -20.56
CA ALA A 449 16.99 15.97 -19.93
C ALA A 449 17.61 15.66 -18.56
N ALA A 450 18.08 16.68 -17.84
CA ALA A 450 18.57 16.50 -16.48
C ALA A 450 17.44 15.99 -15.57
N GLY A 451 17.58 14.77 -15.05
CA GLY A 451 16.58 14.14 -14.20
C GLY A 451 15.37 13.59 -14.95
N GLU A 452 15.37 13.55 -16.28
CA GLU A 452 14.27 12.97 -17.07
C GLU A 452 14.82 11.86 -17.96
N TYR A 453 14.30 10.66 -17.73
CA TYR A 453 14.69 9.45 -18.43
C TYR A 453 13.46 8.73 -18.94
N ARG A 454 13.56 8.06 -20.09
CA ARG A 454 12.45 7.31 -20.66
C ARG A 454 12.89 6.01 -21.29
N LYS A 455 11.97 5.05 -21.35
CA LYS A 455 12.19 3.78 -22.03
C LYS A 455 10.87 3.29 -22.62
N ILE A 456 10.84 3.00 -23.92
CA ILE A 456 9.82 2.11 -24.47
C ILE A 456 10.31 0.68 -24.34
N PHE A 457 9.48 -0.16 -23.73
CA PHE A 457 9.71 -1.58 -23.62
C PHE A 457 8.57 -2.31 -24.33
N THR A 458 8.92 -3.21 -25.24
CA THR A 458 7.98 -4.11 -25.88
C THR A 458 7.75 -5.30 -24.98
N TYR A 459 6.50 -5.50 -24.57
CA TYR A 459 6.13 -6.68 -23.82
C TYR A 459 5.85 -7.84 -24.80
N GLY A 460 6.58 -8.95 -24.68
CA GLY A 460 6.51 -10.11 -25.59
C GLY A 460 5.72 -11.31 -25.05
N ASP A 461 5.71 -12.42 -25.80
CA ASP A 461 5.06 -13.69 -25.40
C ASP A 461 5.66 -14.27 -24.09
N HIS A 462 4.80 -14.74 -23.20
CA HIS A 462 5.13 -15.11 -21.82
C HIS A 462 5.93 -16.41 -21.67
N PRO A 463 6.62 -16.61 -20.51
CA PRO A 463 7.01 -17.94 -20.07
C PRO A 463 5.76 -18.83 -19.83
N GLU A 464 5.91 -20.14 -20.06
CA GLU A 464 4.79 -21.12 -20.12
C GLU A 464 3.94 -21.20 -18.82
N ASP A 465 4.38 -20.58 -17.73
CA ASP A 465 3.82 -20.66 -16.37
C ASP A 465 3.21 -19.34 -15.84
N ALA A 466 3.07 -18.30 -16.67
CA ALA A 466 2.48 -17.02 -16.24
C ALA A 466 0.98 -17.13 -15.90
N VAL A 467 0.57 -16.51 -14.78
CA VAL A 467 -0.84 -16.40 -14.38
C VAL A 467 -1.50 -15.25 -15.13
N LEU A 468 -2.48 -15.56 -15.98
CA LEU A 468 -3.26 -14.57 -16.73
C LEU A 468 -4.40 -13.99 -15.88
N GLU A 469 -4.51 -12.67 -15.81
CA GLU A 469 -5.67 -11.97 -15.24
C GLU A 469 -6.44 -11.25 -16.35
N PHE A 470 -7.75 -11.44 -16.39
CA PHE A 470 -8.62 -10.78 -17.36
C PHE A 470 -9.22 -9.51 -16.74
N PRO A 471 -9.07 -8.32 -17.34
CA PRO A 471 -9.76 -7.13 -16.90
C PRO A 471 -11.28 -7.27 -17.10
N ALA A 472 -12.03 -6.35 -16.49
CA ALA A 472 -13.46 -6.26 -16.77
C ALA A 472 -13.68 -6.12 -18.28
N ASP A 473 -14.51 -6.98 -18.85
CA ASP A 473 -14.97 -6.99 -20.26
C ASP A 473 -14.09 -7.71 -21.30
N ALA A 474 -13.05 -8.45 -20.87
CA ALA A 474 -12.21 -9.21 -21.80
C ALA A 474 -12.94 -10.39 -22.50
N SER A 475 -12.67 -10.56 -23.79
CA SER A 475 -13.08 -11.74 -24.57
C SER A 475 -11.87 -12.66 -24.79
N VAL A 476 -12.10 -13.98 -24.84
CA VAL A 476 -11.04 -15.00 -25.00
C VAL A 476 -11.34 -15.82 -26.25
N GLU A 477 -10.41 -15.86 -27.21
CA GLU A 477 -10.50 -16.78 -28.36
C GLU A 477 -9.57 -17.99 -28.17
N VAL A 478 -10.08 -19.16 -28.52
CA VAL A 478 -9.34 -20.41 -28.49
C VAL A 478 -9.14 -20.85 -29.95
N MET A 479 -7.93 -20.65 -30.46
CA MET A 479 -7.55 -21.03 -31.82
C MET A 479 -7.10 -22.49 -31.83
N THR A 480 -7.79 -23.37 -32.56
CA THR A 480 -7.39 -24.77 -32.69
C THR A 480 -7.25 -25.18 -34.17
N GLU A 481 -6.28 -26.04 -34.49
CA GLU A 481 -6.12 -26.54 -35.86
C GLU A 481 -7.30 -27.42 -36.31
N ALA A 482 -7.59 -27.43 -37.62
CA ALA A 482 -8.70 -28.19 -38.20
C ALA A 482 -8.63 -29.69 -37.86
N GLY A 483 -9.59 -30.16 -37.05
CA GLY A 483 -9.67 -31.53 -36.55
C GLY A 483 -9.17 -31.71 -35.12
N ALA A 484 -8.76 -30.64 -34.44
CA ALA A 484 -8.54 -30.65 -33.01
C ALA A 484 -9.87 -30.91 -32.28
N THR A 485 -9.84 -31.87 -31.36
CA THR A 485 -10.93 -32.11 -30.43
C THR A 485 -10.49 -31.48 -29.12
N LEU A 486 -11.16 -30.42 -28.66
CA LEU A 486 -11.04 -29.97 -27.27
C LEU A 486 -11.56 -31.10 -26.38
N THR A 487 -10.62 -31.92 -25.93
CA THR A 487 -10.89 -33.09 -25.12
C THR A 487 -10.36 -32.76 -23.73
N PHE A 488 -11.26 -32.48 -22.80
CA PHE A 488 -10.90 -32.48 -21.38
C PHE A 488 -10.59 -33.93 -21.02
N VAL A 489 -9.31 -34.29 -21.03
CA VAL A 489 -8.87 -35.58 -20.54
C VAL A 489 -9.01 -35.52 -19.04
N GLN A 490 -9.92 -36.32 -18.50
CA GLN A 490 -10.04 -36.54 -17.06
C GLN A 490 -8.64 -36.91 -16.53
N PRO A 491 -8.01 -36.08 -15.69
CA PRO A 491 -6.71 -36.42 -15.15
C PRO A 491 -6.85 -37.72 -14.38
N VAL A 492 -5.93 -38.64 -14.64
CA VAL A 492 -5.77 -39.83 -13.83
C VAL A 492 -4.57 -39.62 -12.94
N ASP A 493 -4.66 -40.07 -11.70
CA ASP A 493 -3.51 -40.09 -10.80
C ASP A 493 -2.39 -41.03 -11.33
N GLU A 494 -1.26 -41.09 -10.65
CA GLU A 494 -0.13 -41.97 -11.02
C GLU A 494 -0.51 -43.46 -11.08
N GLU A 495 -1.69 -43.83 -10.56
CA GLU A 495 -2.23 -45.17 -10.50
C GLU A 495 -3.31 -45.45 -11.56
N GLY A 496 -3.74 -44.44 -12.31
CA GLY A 496 -4.69 -44.56 -13.42
C GLY A 496 -6.16 -44.44 -13.00
N GLU A 497 -6.45 -43.98 -11.78
CA GLU A 497 -7.81 -43.70 -11.30
C GLU A 497 -8.23 -42.27 -11.66
N ASN A 498 -9.49 -42.10 -12.06
CA ASN A 498 -10.05 -40.83 -12.50
C ASN A 498 -10.14 -39.82 -11.34
N VAL A 499 -9.57 -38.62 -11.51
CA VAL A 499 -9.74 -37.48 -10.61
C VAL A 499 -10.84 -36.57 -11.16
N ASP A 500 -11.77 -36.16 -10.28
CA ASP A 500 -12.86 -35.26 -10.66
C ASP A 500 -12.32 -33.83 -10.90
N VAL A 501 -12.50 -33.34 -12.13
CA VAL A 501 -12.38 -31.91 -12.45
C VAL A 501 -13.73 -31.27 -12.18
N VAL A 502 -13.80 -30.38 -11.19
CA VAL A 502 -14.94 -29.49 -11.02
C VAL A 502 -14.63 -28.21 -11.79
N LEU A 503 -15.22 -28.06 -12.98
CA LEU A 503 -15.47 -26.74 -13.52
C LEU A 503 -16.58 -26.13 -12.65
N ASP A 504 -16.21 -25.18 -11.79
CA ASP A 504 -17.17 -24.40 -11.02
C ASP A 504 -17.92 -23.48 -11.99
N LEU A 505 -19.07 -23.96 -12.48
CA LEU A 505 -20.04 -23.17 -13.24
C LEU A 505 -21.04 -22.46 -12.32
N ASP A 506 -20.90 -22.55 -10.99
CA ASP A 506 -21.86 -21.98 -10.03
C ASP A 506 -21.75 -20.44 -9.96
N ASN A 507 -20.70 -19.86 -10.54
CA ASN A 507 -20.50 -18.41 -10.67
C ASN A 507 -20.83 -17.85 -12.07
N ILE A 508 -21.36 -18.67 -12.97
CA ILE A 508 -21.89 -18.18 -14.24
C ILE A 508 -23.36 -17.77 -14.01
N PRO A 509 -23.74 -16.49 -14.20
CA PRO A 509 -25.13 -16.07 -14.08
C PRO A 509 -26.04 -16.97 -14.93
N ALA A 510 -27.22 -17.35 -14.40
CA ALA A 510 -28.15 -18.28 -15.04
C ALA A 510 -28.64 -17.82 -16.45
N ASP A 511 -28.37 -16.56 -16.78
CA ASP A 511 -28.68 -15.82 -17.99
C ASP A 511 -27.49 -15.70 -18.97
N THR A 512 -26.36 -16.38 -18.70
CA THR A 512 -25.21 -16.42 -19.62
C THR A 512 -25.56 -17.19 -20.89
N ILE A 513 -25.48 -16.49 -22.04
CA ILE A 513 -25.75 -17.05 -23.36
C ILE A 513 -24.41 -17.34 -24.05
N LEU A 514 -24.12 -18.62 -24.26
CA LEU A 514 -22.99 -19.05 -25.08
C LEU A 514 -23.41 -18.98 -26.54
N THR A 515 -22.58 -18.46 -27.44
CA THR A 515 -23.02 -18.21 -28.82
C THR A 515 -22.02 -18.81 -29.81
N LEU A 516 -22.49 -19.59 -30.78
CA LEU A 516 -21.65 -20.04 -31.89
C LEU A 516 -21.27 -18.84 -32.78
N ALA A 517 -20.21 -18.98 -33.58
CA ALA A 517 -19.76 -17.94 -34.53
C ALA A 517 -20.85 -17.50 -35.55
N ASP A 518 -21.92 -18.27 -35.72
CA ASP A 518 -23.07 -17.95 -36.56
C ASP A 518 -24.20 -17.19 -35.83
N GLY A 519 -24.00 -16.84 -34.55
CA GLY A 519 -24.99 -16.15 -33.72
C GLY A 519 -25.99 -17.08 -32.99
N THR A 520 -25.79 -18.40 -33.05
CA THR A 520 -26.69 -19.37 -32.38
C THR A 520 -26.43 -19.44 -30.89
N ALA A 521 -27.44 -19.10 -30.09
CA ALA A 521 -27.43 -19.24 -28.63
C ALA A 521 -27.47 -20.71 -28.16
N ILE A 522 -26.59 -21.05 -27.23
CA ILE A 522 -26.47 -22.32 -26.52
C ILE A 522 -26.85 -22.07 -25.06
N THR A 523 -27.73 -22.89 -24.51
CA THR A 523 -28.16 -22.77 -23.10
C THR A 523 -27.56 -23.89 -22.25
N LEU A 524 -27.29 -23.57 -20.98
CA LEU A 524 -26.87 -24.53 -19.98
C LEU A 524 -28.04 -25.45 -19.59
N ALA A 525 -27.81 -26.76 -19.52
CA ALA A 525 -28.81 -27.69 -18.99
C ALA A 525 -28.92 -27.53 -17.48
N ALA A 526 -30.15 -27.46 -16.95
CA ALA A 526 -30.44 -27.13 -15.56
C ALA A 526 -29.82 -28.06 -14.49
N ASP A 527 -29.31 -29.23 -14.88
CA ASP A 527 -29.02 -30.31 -13.94
C ASP A 527 -27.63 -30.97 -14.09
N ASN A 528 -26.72 -30.53 -14.98
CA ASN A 528 -25.52 -31.34 -15.26
C ASN A 528 -24.32 -30.67 -15.98
N ASN A 529 -24.17 -29.34 -15.98
CA ASN A 529 -23.01 -28.67 -16.60
C ASN A 529 -22.75 -29.10 -18.07
N MET A 530 -23.82 -29.42 -18.81
CA MET A 530 -23.75 -29.84 -20.21
C MET A 530 -24.38 -28.78 -21.12
N LEU A 531 -23.72 -28.49 -22.25
CA LEU A 531 -24.20 -27.60 -23.31
C LEU A 531 -25.24 -28.30 -24.17
N MET A 532 -26.41 -27.66 -24.36
CA MET A 532 -27.46 -28.15 -25.25
C MET A 532 -27.66 -27.24 -26.46
N LEU A 533 -27.57 -27.82 -27.65
CA LEU A 533 -27.99 -27.17 -28.90
C LEU A 533 -29.53 -27.20 -29.01
N PRO A 534 -30.15 -26.18 -29.63
CA PRO A 534 -31.57 -26.18 -29.92
C PRO A 534 -31.97 -27.41 -30.78
N GLU A 535 -33.14 -27.96 -30.50
CA GLU A 535 -33.66 -29.13 -31.22
C GLU A 535 -33.81 -28.80 -32.72
N GLY A 536 -32.94 -29.39 -33.56
CA GLY A 536 -32.91 -29.18 -35.01
C GLY A 536 -31.74 -28.33 -35.55
N ALA A 537 -30.81 -27.88 -34.70
CA ALA A 537 -29.56 -27.28 -35.16
C ALA A 537 -28.68 -28.33 -35.87
N GLU A 538 -28.20 -28.03 -37.08
CA GLU A 538 -27.15 -28.83 -37.72
C GLU A 538 -25.84 -28.61 -36.95
N THR A 539 -25.07 -29.68 -36.72
CA THR A 539 -23.75 -29.58 -36.08
C THR A 539 -22.87 -28.71 -36.98
N PRO A 540 -22.37 -27.55 -36.53
CA PRO A 540 -21.55 -26.69 -37.39
C PRO A 540 -20.27 -27.44 -37.79
N GLU A 541 -19.79 -27.24 -39.02
CA GLU A 541 -18.36 -27.44 -39.31
C GLU A 541 -17.63 -26.32 -38.54
N VAL A 542 -17.09 -26.67 -37.37
CA VAL A 542 -16.56 -25.74 -36.36
C VAL A 542 -15.31 -25.07 -36.91
N ALA A 543 -15.43 -23.79 -37.30
CA ALA A 543 -14.28 -22.97 -37.68
C ALA A 543 -13.81 -22.06 -36.52
N GLU A 544 -14.69 -21.59 -35.64
CA GLU A 544 -14.35 -20.75 -34.49
C GLU A 544 -15.43 -20.94 -33.41
N LEU A 545 -15.03 -21.08 -32.14
CA LEU A 545 -15.93 -21.13 -30.98
C LEU A 545 -15.62 -19.94 -30.08
N MET A 546 -16.54 -18.98 -30.00
CA MET A 546 -16.39 -17.80 -29.13
C MET A 546 -17.20 -17.98 -27.85
N PHE A 547 -16.64 -17.58 -26.70
CA PHE A 547 -17.41 -17.47 -25.47
C PHE A 547 -17.13 -16.12 -24.80
N ALA A 548 -18.20 -15.43 -24.40
CA ALA A 548 -18.11 -14.21 -23.61
C ALA A 548 -18.09 -14.60 -22.12
N ILE A 549 -17.06 -14.18 -21.39
CA ILE A 549 -16.97 -14.40 -19.95
C ILE A 549 -17.44 -13.13 -19.22
N PRO A 550 -18.31 -13.22 -18.20
CA PRO A 550 -18.69 -12.07 -17.40
C PRO A 550 -17.48 -11.45 -16.67
N ALA A 551 -17.52 -10.14 -16.45
CA ALA A 551 -16.51 -9.42 -15.69
C ALA A 551 -16.17 -10.08 -14.34
N SER A 552 -14.89 -10.04 -13.94
CA SER A 552 -14.35 -10.63 -12.70
C SER A 552 -14.30 -12.16 -12.61
N SER A 553 -14.54 -12.87 -13.72
CA SER A 553 -14.38 -14.32 -13.77
C SER A 553 -12.90 -14.69 -13.85
N LYS A 554 -12.39 -15.51 -12.93
CA LYS A 554 -11.04 -16.08 -12.99
C LYS A 554 -11.06 -17.41 -13.75
N LEU A 555 -10.33 -17.50 -14.85
CA LEU A 555 -10.08 -18.77 -15.53
C LEU A 555 -8.72 -19.32 -15.05
N THR A 556 -8.73 -20.39 -14.26
CA THR A 556 -7.48 -21.07 -13.84
C THR A 556 -7.27 -22.30 -14.70
N LEU A 557 -6.17 -22.35 -15.47
CA LEU A 557 -5.81 -23.51 -16.27
C LEU A 557 -4.96 -24.47 -15.42
N ALA A 558 -5.16 -25.77 -15.59
CA ALA A 558 -4.32 -26.79 -14.94
C ALA A 558 -2.90 -26.79 -15.52
N SER A 559 -1.91 -27.20 -14.72
CA SER A 559 -0.51 -27.29 -15.14
C SER A 559 -0.37 -28.14 -16.40
N GLY A 560 0.25 -27.59 -17.46
CA GLY A 560 0.49 -28.29 -18.72
C GLY A 560 -0.44 -27.93 -19.88
N ALA A 561 -1.31 -26.92 -19.74
CA ALA A 561 -1.94 -26.26 -20.88
C ALA A 561 -0.89 -25.39 -21.60
N ASN A 562 -0.71 -25.57 -22.92
CA ASN A 562 0.19 -24.71 -23.68
C ASN A 562 -0.47 -23.33 -23.87
N HIS A 563 0.29 -22.27 -23.62
CA HIS A 563 -0.08 -20.88 -23.90
C HIS A 563 -0.61 -20.69 -25.34
N ALA A 564 -0.05 -21.42 -26.31
CA ALA A 564 -0.43 -21.35 -27.72
C ALA A 564 -1.87 -21.80 -28.05
N ASP A 565 -2.55 -22.49 -27.12
CA ASP A 565 -3.94 -22.94 -27.31
C ASP A 565 -4.97 -21.89 -26.85
N PHE A 566 -4.56 -20.84 -26.13
CA PHE A 566 -5.42 -19.76 -25.63
C PHE A 566 -4.87 -18.41 -26.11
N ALA A 567 -5.44 -17.86 -27.18
CA ALA A 567 -5.08 -16.53 -27.66
C ALA A 567 -5.99 -15.51 -26.97
N CYS A 568 -5.46 -14.78 -25.99
CA CYS A 568 -6.19 -13.61 -25.49
C CYS A 568 -6.22 -12.57 -26.60
N THR A 569 -7.43 -12.18 -27.02
CA THR A 569 -7.59 -11.48 -28.30
C THR A 569 -7.26 -10.01 -28.26
N GLU A 570 -7.24 -9.38 -27.09
CA GLU A 570 -6.66 -8.05 -26.95
C GLU A 570 -6.37 -7.69 -25.48
N ASP A 571 -7.18 -8.04 -24.47
CA ASP A 571 -7.09 -7.32 -23.17
C ASP A 571 -6.48 -8.07 -21.97
N CYS A 572 -5.79 -9.21 -22.11
CA CYS A 572 -5.21 -9.88 -20.94
C CYS A 572 -4.11 -9.05 -20.29
N VAL A 573 -4.17 -8.88 -18.97
CA VAL A 573 -3.13 -8.22 -18.19
C VAL A 573 -2.42 -9.22 -17.28
N THR A 574 -1.10 -9.12 -17.21
CA THR A 574 -0.28 -9.94 -16.32
C THR A 574 0.42 -9.06 -15.29
N ALA A 575 0.49 -9.54 -14.05
CA ALA A 575 1.14 -8.85 -12.95
C ALA A 575 2.64 -9.14 -12.93
N TYR A 576 3.46 -8.11 -12.79
CA TYR A 576 4.92 -8.21 -12.69
C TYR A 576 5.46 -7.43 -11.51
N SER A 577 6.57 -7.93 -10.98
CA SER A 577 7.45 -7.20 -10.09
C SER A 577 8.73 -6.77 -10.80
N PHE A 578 9.18 -5.54 -10.57
CA PHE A 578 10.42 -5.01 -11.13
C PHE A 578 11.03 -3.92 -10.24
N LYS A 579 12.25 -3.52 -10.59
CA LYS A 579 12.99 -2.37 -10.06
C LYS A 579 13.69 -1.63 -11.19
N ILE A 580 14.16 -0.43 -10.87
CA ILE A 580 15.04 0.33 -11.75
C ILE A 580 16.40 0.38 -11.06
N ALA A 581 17.43 -0.13 -11.71
CA ALA A 581 18.78 -0.12 -11.14
C ALA A 581 19.83 0.09 -12.21
N ASP A 582 20.98 0.61 -11.82
CA ASP A 582 22.18 0.53 -12.67
C ASP A 582 22.69 -0.91 -12.78
N ALA A 583 23.72 -1.12 -13.60
CA ALA A 583 24.27 -2.46 -13.84
C ALA A 583 24.84 -3.11 -12.56
N ASP A 584 25.39 -2.30 -11.67
CA ASP A 584 26.10 -2.76 -10.48
C ASP A 584 25.19 -2.89 -9.24
N TRP A 585 23.89 -2.59 -9.35
CA TRP A 585 22.97 -2.46 -8.21
C TRP A 585 23.51 -1.51 -7.16
N SER A 586 24.09 -0.38 -7.59
CA SER A 586 24.59 0.62 -6.67
C SER A 586 23.43 1.21 -5.87
N GLU A 587 23.63 1.37 -4.55
CA GLU A 587 22.61 1.97 -3.67
C GLU A 587 22.01 3.29 -4.20
N PRO A 588 22.80 4.27 -4.70
CA PRO A 588 22.25 5.54 -5.15
C PRO A 588 21.45 5.44 -6.46
N ALA A 589 21.65 4.38 -7.23
CA ALA A 589 20.98 4.17 -8.52
C ALA A 589 19.96 3.03 -8.51
N SER A 590 19.68 2.40 -7.36
CA SER A 590 18.75 1.28 -7.23
C SER A 590 17.45 1.72 -6.58
N TYR A 591 16.38 1.78 -7.37
CA TYR A 591 15.07 2.27 -7.00
C TYR A 591 14.02 1.17 -6.95
N GLY A 592 13.17 1.27 -5.94
CA GLY A 592 11.97 0.46 -5.78
C GLY A 592 10.76 1.29 -5.35
N GLY A 593 9.64 0.61 -5.16
CA GLY A 593 8.42 1.19 -4.62
C GLY A 593 8.58 1.59 -3.16
N VAL A 594 7.77 2.56 -2.73
CA VAL A 594 7.69 3.02 -1.34
C VAL A 594 6.83 2.04 -0.54
N SER A 595 7.34 1.52 0.58
CA SER A 595 6.55 0.62 1.45
C SER A 595 5.32 1.33 1.99
N GLY A 596 4.13 0.71 1.84
CA GLY A 596 2.84 1.32 2.18
C GLY A 596 2.36 2.42 1.21
N GLY A 597 3.07 2.63 0.10
CA GLY A 597 2.66 3.56 -0.96
C GLY A 597 1.60 3.00 -1.90
N ASP A 598 1.03 3.86 -2.73
CA ASP A 598 0.07 3.47 -3.77
C ASP A 598 0.70 2.50 -4.79
N ALA A 599 -0.13 1.60 -5.33
CA ALA A 599 0.26 0.74 -6.44
C ALA A 599 0.56 1.55 -7.72
N LEU A 600 1.50 1.06 -8.53
CA LEU A 600 1.77 1.62 -9.86
C LEU A 600 0.73 1.09 -10.86
N GLU A 601 0.17 1.99 -11.65
CA GLU A 601 -0.88 1.71 -12.63
C GLU A 601 -0.48 2.27 -14.00
N VAL A 602 -0.82 1.56 -15.07
CA VAL A 602 -0.65 2.04 -16.45
C VAL A 602 -1.62 3.19 -16.70
N GLY A 603 -1.13 4.32 -17.22
CA GLY A 603 -1.93 5.55 -17.39
C GLY A 603 -2.27 6.25 -16.08
N GLY A 604 -1.66 5.83 -14.96
CA GLY A 604 -1.82 6.46 -13.65
C GLY A 604 -0.90 7.67 -13.45
N ASN A 605 -1.12 8.39 -12.34
CA ASN A 605 -0.24 9.49 -11.94
C ASN A 605 1.18 8.97 -11.58
N PRO A 606 2.24 9.78 -11.80
CA PRO A 606 3.60 9.43 -11.39
C PRO A 606 3.68 9.01 -9.93
N LYS A 607 4.29 7.85 -9.66
CA LYS A 607 4.46 7.30 -8.31
C LYS A 607 5.87 7.56 -7.77
N PRO A 608 6.01 7.98 -6.50
CA PRO A 608 7.32 8.16 -5.90
C PRO A 608 8.05 6.82 -5.77
N LEU A 609 9.35 6.86 -6.01
CA LEU A 609 10.27 5.75 -5.79
C LEU A 609 11.18 6.06 -4.60
N THR A 610 11.82 5.02 -4.07
CA THR A 610 12.83 5.18 -3.04
C THR A 610 14.09 4.41 -3.38
N ALA A 611 15.24 5.05 -3.18
CA ALA A 611 16.55 4.49 -3.47
C ALA A 611 17.09 3.65 -2.31
N GLY A 612 17.94 2.68 -2.64
CA GLY A 612 18.78 1.96 -1.69
C GLY A 612 18.35 0.52 -1.42
N GLU A 613 19.35 -0.34 -1.24
CA GLU A 613 19.16 -1.74 -0.88
C GLU A 613 18.43 -1.86 0.47
N GLY A 614 17.42 -2.73 0.53
CA GLY A 614 16.58 -2.93 1.71
C GLY A 614 15.62 -1.77 2.03
N VAL A 615 15.55 -0.74 1.18
CA VAL A 615 14.61 0.38 1.30
C VAL A 615 13.58 0.31 0.18
N GLY A 616 14.02 0.29 -1.07
CA GLY A 616 13.15 0.14 -2.24
C GLY A 616 12.50 -1.24 -2.30
N GLN A 617 11.17 -1.27 -2.29
CA GLN A 617 10.38 -2.50 -2.48
C GLN A 617 10.26 -2.84 -3.97
N ASP A 618 9.90 -4.08 -4.28
CA ASP A 618 9.63 -4.43 -5.67
C ASP A 618 8.36 -3.69 -6.15
N ILE A 619 8.44 -3.14 -7.35
CA ILE A 619 7.36 -2.37 -7.96
C ILE A 619 6.44 -3.35 -8.68
N GLY A 620 5.19 -3.45 -8.21
CA GLY A 620 4.13 -4.20 -8.89
C GLY A 620 3.50 -3.38 -10.01
N ILE A 621 3.32 -3.96 -11.19
CA ILE A 621 2.51 -3.37 -12.29
C ILE A 621 1.76 -4.46 -13.04
N LYS A 622 0.56 -4.12 -13.55
CA LYS A 622 -0.19 -4.96 -14.48
C LYS A 622 -0.04 -4.41 -15.89
N MET A 623 0.35 -5.26 -16.84
CA MET A 623 0.56 -4.87 -18.23
C MET A 623 -0.15 -5.84 -19.16
N GLN A 624 -0.82 -5.29 -20.17
CA GLN A 624 -1.39 -5.99 -21.32
C GLN A 624 -0.32 -6.58 -22.23
N ASP A 625 -0.62 -7.75 -22.75
CA ASP A 625 0.26 -8.54 -23.61
C ASP A 625 0.50 -7.90 -24.98
N THR A 626 1.63 -8.20 -25.60
CA THR A 626 2.01 -7.75 -26.96
C THR A 626 1.96 -6.22 -27.16
N SER A 627 1.92 -5.47 -26.06
CA SER A 627 1.78 -4.02 -26.04
C SER A 627 3.11 -3.33 -25.78
N LEU A 628 3.16 -2.04 -26.08
CA LEU A 628 4.32 -1.19 -25.86
C LEU A 628 4.06 -0.29 -24.65
N TYR A 629 5.04 -0.20 -23.76
CA TYR A 629 4.94 0.63 -22.57
C TYR A 629 6.07 1.64 -22.52
N GLN A 630 5.73 2.92 -22.35
CA GLN A 630 6.67 3.98 -22.06
C GLN A 630 6.78 4.17 -20.55
N PHE A 631 7.94 3.80 -20.01
CA PHE A 631 8.35 4.13 -18.65
C PHE A 631 8.99 5.53 -18.66
N LYS A 632 8.48 6.45 -17.87
CA LYS A 632 9.05 7.80 -17.65
C LYS A 632 9.54 7.87 -16.21
N LEU A 633 10.85 7.97 -16.06
CA LEU A 633 11.52 8.11 -14.78
C LEU A 633 11.95 9.57 -14.62
N MET A 634 11.44 10.25 -13.59
CA MET A 634 11.60 11.69 -13.40
C MET A 634 12.08 12.02 -11.99
N GLY A 635 13.13 12.81 -11.86
CA GLY A 635 13.68 13.30 -10.60
C GLY A 635 15.14 13.70 -10.74
N ALA A 636 15.53 14.79 -10.08
CA ALA A 636 16.90 15.32 -10.18
C ALA A 636 17.86 14.69 -9.15
N SER A 637 17.32 14.03 -8.12
CA SER A 637 18.06 13.53 -6.97
C SER A 637 17.47 12.22 -6.44
N ALA A 638 18.22 11.51 -5.59
CA ALA A 638 17.88 10.15 -5.19
C ALA A 638 16.61 10.00 -4.33
N ASN A 639 16.11 11.07 -3.73
CA ASN A 639 14.90 11.10 -2.91
C ASN A 639 13.71 11.76 -3.60
N GLU A 640 13.86 12.19 -4.86
CA GLU A 640 12.81 12.88 -5.64
C GLU A 640 12.35 12.08 -6.86
N MET A 641 12.86 10.86 -7.05
CA MET A 641 12.53 10.04 -8.21
C MET A 641 11.06 9.61 -8.20
N THR A 642 10.43 9.69 -9.35
CA THR A 642 9.06 9.25 -9.64
C THR A 642 9.04 8.43 -10.92
N LEU A 643 8.07 7.53 -11.03
CA LEU A 643 7.86 6.68 -12.19
C LEU A 643 6.42 6.77 -12.67
N GLU A 644 6.27 6.98 -13.97
CA GLU A 644 5.01 6.93 -14.70
C GLU A 644 5.14 5.90 -15.81
N VAL A 645 4.06 5.14 -16.06
CA VAL A 645 4.06 4.11 -17.11
C VAL A 645 2.80 4.27 -17.95
N ASP A 646 2.99 4.42 -19.25
CA ASP A 646 1.89 4.53 -20.22
C ASP A 646 1.96 3.41 -21.24
N GLN A 647 0.80 2.89 -21.65
CA GLN A 647 0.71 2.08 -22.85
C GLN A 647 0.72 3.02 -24.07
N VAL A 648 1.62 2.76 -25.02
CA VAL A 648 1.85 3.60 -26.20
C VAL A 648 1.60 2.81 -27.50
N PRO A 649 1.15 3.45 -28.59
CA PRO A 649 0.79 2.75 -29.82
C PRO A 649 1.98 2.39 -30.72
N VAL A 650 3.14 3.02 -30.51
CA VAL A 650 4.31 2.88 -31.40
C VAL A 650 5.60 2.78 -30.61
N ASN A 651 6.56 2.00 -31.12
CA ASN A 651 7.87 1.84 -30.50
C ASN A 651 8.81 2.97 -30.93
N ALA A 652 8.38 4.22 -30.70
CA ALA A 652 9.09 5.42 -31.10
C ALA A 652 8.71 6.57 -30.18
N PHE A 653 9.54 7.61 -30.15
CA PHE A 653 9.28 8.88 -29.50
C PHE A 653 9.06 9.95 -30.56
N PRO A 654 7.80 10.17 -31.04
CA PRO A 654 7.54 11.11 -32.11
C PRO A 654 8.09 12.51 -31.81
N ASN A 655 8.88 13.03 -32.76
CA ASN A 655 9.32 14.42 -32.75
C ASN A 655 8.66 15.17 -33.91
N LEU A 656 8.10 16.34 -33.61
CA LEU A 656 7.60 17.29 -34.60
C LEU A 656 8.78 17.99 -35.27
N LEU A 657 8.92 17.81 -36.58
CA LEU A 657 9.76 18.65 -37.42
C LEU A 657 8.95 19.85 -37.90
N LEU A 658 9.22 21.03 -37.31
CA LEU A 658 8.56 22.28 -37.65
C LEU A 658 9.55 23.23 -38.32
N GLY A 659 9.55 23.27 -39.65
CA GLY A 659 10.59 23.96 -40.40
C GLY A 659 11.96 23.31 -40.17
N ASP A 660 12.91 24.06 -39.63
CA ASP A 660 14.25 23.58 -39.26
C ASP A 660 14.34 23.14 -37.78
N SER A 661 13.25 23.27 -37.01
CA SER A 661 13.20 22.93 -35.58
C SER A 661 12.70 21.50 -35.38
N THR A 662 13.31 20.79 -34.45
CA THR A 662 12.84 19.49 -33.95
C THR A 662 12.31 19.69 -32.54
N ILE A 663 11.05 19.33 -32.31
CA ILE A 663 10.34 19.50 -31.05
C ILE A 663 9.89 18.13 -30.58
N ALA A 664 10.31 17.69 -29.40
CA ALA A 664 9.84 16.44 -28.82
C ALA A 664 8.33 16.54 -28.53
N MET A 665 7.57 15.50 -28.85
CA MET A 665 6.16 15.41 -28.50
C MET A 665 5.97 14.57 -27.24
N SER A 666 5.12 15.05 -26.34
CA SER A 666 4.75 14.31 -25.13
C SER A 666 3.56 13.39 -25.43
N TYR A 667 3.59 12.17 -24.93
CA TYR A 667 2.43 11.29 -24.95
C TYR A 667 1.39 11.74 -23.92
N LYS A 668 0.13 11.86 -24.34
CA LYS A 668 -0.99 12.32 -23.52
C LYS A 668 -1.90 11.18 -23.02
N GLY A 669 -1.79 10.00 -23.63
CA GLY A 669 -2.78 8.92 -23.49
C GLY A 669 -3.61 8.76 -24.77
N ASP A 670 -4.36 7.66 -24.85
CA ASP A 670 -5.28 7.34 -25.95
C ASP A 670 -4.65 7.40 -27.35
N GLY A 671 -3.35 7.09 -27.46
CA GLY A 671 -2.64 7.14 -28.75
C GLY A 671 -2.24 8.54 -29.22
N VAL A 672 -2.52 9.60 -28.45
CA VAL A 672 -2.27 10.99 -28.86
C VAL A 672 -0.94 11.51 -28.32
N TYR A 673 -0.15 12.10 -29.21
CA TYR A 673 1.09 12.83 -28.91
C TYR A 673 0.91 14.32 -29.16
N GLN A 674 1.57 15.17 -28.38
CA GLN A 674 1.38 16.61 -28.46
C GLN A 674 2.64 17.46 -28.28
N ALA A 675 2.67 18.59 -28.98
CA ALA A 675 3.57 19.71 -28.73
C ALA A 675 2.73 20.98 -28.52
N LEU A 676 2.61 21.42 -27.27
CA LEU A 676 1.72 22.51 -26.89
C LEU A 676 2.43 23.87 -26.93
N LYS A 677 1.64 24.93 -27.11
CA LYS A 677 2.00 26.35 -26.95
C LYS A 677 3.20 26.79 -27.78
N GLN A 678 3.32 26.28 -29.00
CA GLN A 678 4.36 26.68 -29.94
C GLN A 678 4.08 28.08 -30.49
N GLU A 679 4.94 29.05 -30.18
CA GLU A 679 4.83 30.43 -30.69
C GLU A 679 5.23 30.49 -32.16
N LEU A 680 4.27 30.85 -33.03
CA LEU A 680 4.48 30.93 -34.47
C LEU A 680 4.05 32.27 -35.01
N GLU A 681 4.84 32.81 -35.94
CA GLU A 681 4.49 33.99 -36.72
C GLU A 681 3.58 33.62 -37.90
N ALA A 682 2.75 34.55 -38.36
CA ALA A 682 1.96 34.37 -39.57
C ALA A 682 2.85 33.99 -40.77
N GLY A 683 2.56 32.86 -41.41
CA GLY A 683 3.45 32.26 -42.41
C GLY A 683 3.05 30.85 -42.81
N THR A 684 3.93 30.20 -43.56
CA THR A 684 3.76 28.83 -44.02
C THR A 684 4.91 27.98 -43.48
N TYR A 685 4.58 26.87 -42.84
CA TYR A 685 5.52 25.98 -42.18
C TYR A 685 5.43 24.58 -42.78
N THR A 686 6.56 23.87 -42.79
CA THR A 686 6.62 22.46 -43.14
C THR A 686 6.57 21.62 -41.88
N VAL A 687 5.75 20.57 -41.90
CA VAL A 687 5.51 19.64 -40.79
C VAL A 687 5.76 18.21 -41.25
N ALA A 688 6.47 17.45 -40.41
CA ALA A 688 6.63 16.00 -40.47
C ALA A 688 6.88 15.46 -39.05
N PHE A 689 6.75 14.15 -38.86
CA PHE A 689 7.01 13.51 -37.57
C PHE A 689 8.07 12.44 -37.73
N VAL A 690 9.09 12.44 -36.87
CA VAL A 690 10.20 11.51 -36.98
C VAL A 690 10.72 11.04 -35.63
N ASP A 691 11.30 9.84 -35.65
CA ASP A 691 12.25 9.34 -34.68
C ASP A 691 13.22 8.42 -35.43
N GLU A 692 14.33 9.00 -35.90
CA GLU A 692 15.33 8.30 -36.71
C GLU A 692 15.98 7.13 -35.95
N GLY A 693 16.06 7.23 -34.61
CA GLY A 693 16.66 6.19 -33.77
C GLY A 693 15.83 4.91 -33.74
N ASN A 694 14.51 5.04 -33.97
CA ASN A 694 13.54 3.95 -33.92
C ASN A 694 12.85 3.68 -35.27
N ASP A 695 13.45 4.13 -36.38
CA ASP A 695 12.96 3.93 -37.76
C ASP A 695 11.49 4.38 -37.96
N PHE A 696 11.12 5.49 -37.33
CA PHE A 696 9.78 6.06 -37.39
C PHE A 696 9.78 7.36 -38.19
N ALA A 697 8.92 7.44 -39.21
CA ALA A 697 8.70 8.65 -39.99
C ALA A 697 7.27 8.70 -40.53
N LEU A 698 6.54 9.77 -40.22
CA LEU A 698 5.21 10.05 -40.75
C LEU A 698 5.18 11.38 -41.49
N GLY A 699 4.46 11.37 -42.62
CA GLY A 699 4.19 12.56 -43.43
C GLY A 699 2.83 12.47 -44.09
N ALA A 700 2.47 13.49 -44.87
CA ALA A 700 1.24 13.57 -45.65
C ALA A 700 0.99 12.31 -46.47
N ASP A 701 -0.20 11.73 -46.34
CA ASP A 701 -0.64 10.67 -47.23
C ASP A 701 -0.96 11.20 -48.63
N THR A 702 -2.10 11.89 -48.75
CA THR A 702 -2.61 12.41 -50.02
C THR A 702 -2.74 13.94 -50.00
N VAL A 703 -3.20 14.51 -48.88
CA VAL A 703 -3.33 15.96 -48.69
C VAL A 703 -2.07 16.47 -47.99
N ASN A 704 -1.34 17.37 -48.66
CA ASN A 704 -0.07 17.89 -48.15
C ASN A 704 -0.13 19.38 -47.79
N THR A 705 -1.33 19.95 -47.68
CA THR A 705 -1.56 21.33 -47.26
C THR A 705 -2.69 21.39 -46.25
N ALA A 706 -2.51 22.11 -45.15
CA ALA A 706 -3.50 22.26 -44.08
C ALA A 706 -3.58 23.71 -43.60
N ASN A 707 -4.78 24.15 -43.22
CA ASN A 707 -4.96 25.33 -42.38
C ASN A 707 -5.07 24.89 -40.92
N VAL A 708 -5.04 25.87 -40.02
CA VAL A 708 -5.36 25.65 -38.61
C VAL A 708 -6.77 25.04 -38.49
N ASN A 709 -6.88 24.01 -37.65
CA ASN A 709 -8.03 23.14 -37.42
C ASN A 709 -8.37 22.14 -38.54
N ASP A 710 -7.66 22.15 -39.68
CA ASP A 710 -7.79 21.07 -40.64
C ASP A 710 -7.06 19.82 -40.11
N GLU A 711 -7.73 18.68 -40.20
CA GLU A 711 -7.12 17.37 -39.94
C GLU A 711 -6.46 16.83 -41.20
N VAL A 712 -5.27 16.25 -41.05
CA VAL A 712 -4.47 15.69 -42.14
C VAL A 712 -4.16 14.23 -41.86
N MET A 713 -4.59 13.35 -42.76
CA MET A 713 -4.20 11.94 -42.73
C MET A 713 -2.73 11.78 -43.13
N LEU A 714 -2.01 10.97 -42.36
CA LEU A 714 -0.61 10.69 -42.51
C LEU A 714 -0.39 9.24 -43.00
N LYS A 715 0.84 8.95 -43.41
CA LYS A 715 1.34 7.59 -43.62
C LYS A 715 2.84 7.51 -43.37
N ALA A 716 3.32 6.29 -43.20
CA ALA A 716 4.75 5.98 -43.19
C ALA A 716 5.46 6.53 -44.44
N ASP A 717 6.58 7.21 -44.25
CA ASP A 717 7.38 7.83 -45.30
C ASP A 717 6.58 8.77 -46.24
N GLY A 718 5.53 9.40 -45.70
CA GLY A 718 4.69 10.34 -46.43
C GLY A 718 5.40 11.61 -46.88
N GLY A 719 4.72 12.43 -47.69
CA GLY A 719 5.25 13.72 -48.13
C GLY A 719 5.29 14.76 -47.00
N VAL A 720 5.94 15.89 -47.20
CA VAL A 720 5.92 16.99 -46.21
C VAL A 720 4.54 17.66 -46.18
N VAL A 721 3.97 17.86 -44.99
CA VAL A 721 2.74 18.65 -44.79
C VAL A 721 3.09 20.13 -44.76
N THR A 722 2.31 20.97 -45.41
CA THR A 722 2.48 22.43 -45.42
C THR A 722 1.33 23.08 -44.65
N VAL A 723 1.61 23.66 -43.49
CA VAL A 723 0.60 24.33 -42.64
C VAL A 723 0.65 25.84 -42.85
N THR A 724 -0.52 26.47 -43.02
CA THR A 724 -0.63 27.94 -43.08
C THR A 724 -1.12 28.50 -41.76
N ILE A 725 -0.29 29.36 -41.15
CA ILE A 725 -0.57 30.12 -39.94
C ILE A 725 -0.99 31.54 -40.34
N ALA A 726 -2.21 31.93 -40.00
CA ALA A 726 -2.78 33.21 -40.40
C ALA A 726 -2.39 34.38 -39.47
N GLU A 727 -2.17 34.09 -38.19
CA GLU A 727 -1.94 35.09 -37.14
C GLU A 727 -0.75 34.68 -36.27
N THR A 728 -0.06 35.66 -35.70
CA THR A 728 1.04 35.39 -34.76
C THR A 728 0.45 35.08 -33.39
N GLU A 729 0.51 33.82 -32.97
CA GLU A 729 -0.11 33.31 -31.74
C GLU A 729 0.61 32.01 -31.29
N LYS A 730 0.14 31.40 -30.20
CA LYS A 730 0.53 30.06 -29.77
C LYS A 730 -0.36 29.00 -30.40
N TYR A 731 0.25 27.91 -30.85
CA TYR A 731 -0.43 26.78 -31.48
C TYR A 731 -0.05 25.44 -30.82
N ASP A 732 -1.01 24.55 -30.76
CA ASP A 732 -0.86 23.17 -30.31
C ASP A 732 -0.84 22.24 -31.53
N PHE A 733 0.09 21.30 -31.53
CA PHE A 733 0.23 20.26 -32.55
C PHE A 733 -0.14 18.94 -31.92
N LEU A 734 -1.13 18.25 -32.50
CA LEU A 734 -1.65 16.98 -32.00
C LEU A 734 -1.46 15.92 -33.09
N LEU A 735 -0.76 14.84 -32.76
CA LEU A 735 -0.56 13.66 -33.59
C LEU A 735 -1.37 12.52 -32.99
N ASP A 736 -2.36 12.03 -33.72
CA ASP A 736 -3.20 10.90 -33.33
C ASP A 736 -2.67 9.60 -33.95
N LEU A 737 -2.28 8.67 -33.08
CA LEU A 737 -1.84 7.32 -33.42
C LEU A 737 -2.71 6.26 -32.71
N SER A 738 -3.92 6.62 -32.30
CA SER A 738 -4.89 5.67 -31.71
C SER A 738 -5.20 4.51 -32.66
N ASP A 739 -5.30 4.81 -33.96
CA ASP A 739 -5.23 3.82 -35.04
C ASP A 739 -3.94 4.04 -35.85
N THR A 740 -2.95 3.17 -35.63
CA THR A 740 -1.66 3.24 -36.34
C THR A 740 -1.77 2.96 -37.85
N ALA A 741 -2.89 2.42 -38.33
CA ALA A 741 -3.16 2.24 -39.75
C ALA A 741 -3.74 3.51 -40.40
N GLU A 742 -4.39 4.39 -39.63
CA GLU A 742 -4.96 5.67 -40.08
C GLU A 742 -4.43 6.85 -39.24
N PRO A 743 -3.10 7.07 -39.14
CA PRO A 743 -2.55 8.13 -38.31
C PRO A 743 -2.98 9.50 -38.84
N SER A 744 -3.33 10.41 -37.94
CA SER A 744 -3.79 11.75 -38.31
C SER A 744 -3.10 12.83 -37.49
N PHE A 745 -3.17 14.06 -37.98
CA PHE A 745 -2.57 15.21 -37.32
C PHE A 745 -3.42 16.45 -37.47
N LYS A 746 -3.42 17.30 -36.44
CA LYS A 746 -4.10 18.59 -36.42
C LYS A 746 -3.21 19.66 -35.79
N VAL A 747 -3.27 20.87 -36.34
CA VAL A 747 -2.80 22.09 -35.66
C VAL A 747 -4.00 22.88 -35.18
N GLN A 748 -3.98 23.34 -33.94
CA GLN A 748 -5.04 24.19 -33.41
C GLN A 748 -4.48 25.36 -32.60
N PRO A 749 -5.23 26.47 -32.43
CA PRO A 749 -4.78 27.56 -31.59
C PRO A 749 -4.76 27.12 -30.13
N SER A 750 -3.69 27.43 -29.38
CA SER A 750 -3.63 27.14 -27.94
C SER A 750 -4.64 27.95 -27.12
N LYS A 751 -5.18 29.02 -27.72
CA LYS A 751 -6.33 29.78 -27.23
C LYS A 751 -7.56 29.38 -28.05
N PRO A 752 -8.50 28.57 -27.53
CA PRO A 752 -9.54 27.90 -28.33
C PRO A 752 -10.43 28.81 -29.19
N LEU A 753 -10.80 29.99 -28.69
CA LEU A 753 -11.58 30.97 -29.48
C LEU A 753 -10.69 31.96 -30.25
N GLY A 754 -9.36 31.83 -30.17
CA GLY A 754 -8.38 32.69 -30.80
C GLY A 754 -8.55 34.16 -30.42
N ALA A 755 -8.46 35.05 -31.41
CA ALA A 755 -8.73 36.47 -31.26
C ALA A 755 -10.23 36.82 -31.18
N ASN A 756 -11.14 35.85 -31.32
CA ASN A 756 -12.58 36.13 -31.32
C ASN A 756 -13.06 36.53 -29.93
N VAL A 757 -13.84 37.60 -29.88
CA VAL A 757 -14.54 38.04 -28.67
C VAL A 757 -15.90 37.36 -28.62
N ALA A 758 -16.19 36.67 -27.52
CA ALA A 758 -17.46 35.99 -27.29
C ALA A 758 -18.14 36.54 -26.02
N PHE A 759 -19.46 36.50 -26.04
CA PHE A 759 -20.31 37.01 -24.95
C PHE A 759 -21.28 35.91 -24.53
N ILE A 760 -21.66 35.87 -23.27
CA ILE A 760 -22.88 35.14 -22.90
C ILE A 760 -24.10 35.93 -23.40
N ARG A 761 -25.03 35.28 -24.08
CA ARG A 761 -26.18 35.93 -24.72
C ARG A 761 -27.42 35.09 -24.48
N GLY A 762 -28.47 35.69 -23.94
CA GLY A 762 -29.64 34.92 -23.52
C GLY A 762 -30.78 35.74 -22.94
N SER A 763 -31.77 35.06 -22.36
CA SER A 763 -32.79 35.72 -21.54
C SER A 763 -32.21 36.36 -20.27
N ILE A 764 -30.97 36.01 -19.90
CA ILE A 764 -30.20 36.61 -18.79
C ILE A 764 -29.89 38.09 -19.04
N ASN A 765 -29.60 38.47 -20.28
CA ASN A 765 -29.14 39.83 -20.65
C ASN A 765 -29.87 40.43 -21.87
N GLY A 766 -30.93 39.78 -22.35
CA GLY A 766 -31.72 40.24 -23.50
C GLY A 766 -31.08 39.98 -24.86
N TRP A 767 -30.20 38.99 -24.99
CA TRP A 767 -29.52 38.57 -26.23
C TRP A 767 -28.56 39.62 -26.85
N GLY A 768 -28.15 40.63 -26.08
CA GLY A 768 -27.15 41.63 -26.48
C GLY A 768 -25.72 41.09 -26.47
N ALA A 769 -24.74 41.95 -26.75
CA ALA A 769 -23.30 41.69 -26.61
C ALA A 769 -22.55 42.91 -26.01
N PRO A 770 -22.99 43.44 -24.85
CA PRO A 770 -22.26 44.54 -24.21
C PRO A 770 -20.95 44.04 -23.60
N ALA A 771 -19.97 44.93 -23.45
CA ALA A 771 -18.64 44.59 -22.92
C ALA A 771 -18.66 43.99 -21.50
N SER A 772 -19.72 44.19 -20.72
CA SER A 772 -19.89 43.56 -19.40
C SER A 772 -20.17 42.05 -19.47
N ASP A 773 -20.56 41.55 -20.64
CA ASP A 773 -21.07 40.20 -20.85
C ASP A 773 -20.04 39.32 -21.59
N GLU A 774 -18.84 39.86 -21.82
CA GLU A 774 -17.72 39.16 -22.44
C GLU A 774 -17.24 38.03 -21.53
N ILE A 775 -16.99 36.86 -22.11
CA ILE A 775 -16.34 35.77 -21.39
C ILE A 775 -14.83 35.99 -21.39
N ILE A 776 -14.23 35.97 -20.21
CA ILE A 776 -12.83 36.30 -20.01
C ILE A 776 -12.00 35.00 -20.03
N TYR A 777 -10.99 34.99 -20.89
CA TYR A 777 -10.05 33.87 -21.01
C TYR A 777 -9.04 33.86 -19.85
N ASN A 778 -8.79 32.68 -19.31
CA ASN A 778 -7.72 32.37 -18.37
C ASN A 778 -6.76 31.37 -19.03
N GLU A 779 -5.51 31.79 -19.25
CA GLU A 779 -4.47 30.98 -19.90
C GLU A 779 -4.01 29.80 -19.04
N ASP A 780 -4.05 29.93 -17.71
CA ASP A 780 -3.58 28.90 -16.77
C ASP A 780 -4.53 27.69 -16.73
N SER A 781 -5.85 27.97 -16.73
CA SER A 781 -6.90 26.93 -16.70
C SER A 781 -7.48 26.61 -18.07
N VAL A 782 -6.99 27.26 -19.13
CA VAL A 782 -7.53 27.20 -20.51
C VAL A 782 -9.07 27.28 -20.50
N SER A 783 -9.60 28.27 -19.78
CA SER A 783 -11.05 28.42 -19.60
C SER A 783 -11.52 29.84 -19.94
N TYR A 784 -12.79 29.97 -20.32
CA TYR A 784 -13.47 31.23 -20.50
C TYR A 784 -14.59 31.34 -19.47
N SER A 785 -14.67 32.45 -18.75
CA SER A 785 -15.71 32.60 -17.73
C SER A 785 -16.33 33.99 -17.64
N VAL A 786 -17.57 34.03 -17.15
CA VAL A 786 -18.29 35.27 -16.83
C VAL A 786 -19.14 35.05 -15.58
N ILE A 787 -19.34 36.11 -14.80
CA ILE A 787 -20.08 36.06 -13.54
C ILE A 787 -21.35 36.92 -13.66
N TYR A 788 -22.49 36.35 -13.27
CA TYR A 788 -23.78 37.05 -13.23
C TYR A 788 -24.46 36.92 -11.88
N GLY A 789 -24.96 38.04 -11.36
CA GLY A 789 -25.98 38.01 -10.30
C GLY A 789 -27.34 37.65 -10.90
N LEU A 790 -27.94 36.55 -10.45
CA LEU A 790 -29.29 36.14 -10.81
C LEU A 790 -30.17 36.13 -9.57
N GLU A 791 -31.43 36.50 -9.73
CA GLU A 791 -32.45 36.38 -8.69
C GLU A 791 -33.05 34.97 -8.72
N ALA A 792 -33.47 34.46 -7.55
CA ALA A 792 -34.19 33.21 -7.46
C ALA A 792 -35.44 33.23 -8.34
N SER A 793 -35.56 32.24 -9.21
CA SER A 793 -36.60 32.13 -10.23
C SER A 793 -36.95 30.66 -10.48
N THR A 794 -38.23 30.37 -10.69
CA THR A 794 -38.68 29.07 -11.21
C THR A 794 -38.65 29.01 -12.74
N ASP A 795 -38.51 30.17 -13.40
CA ASP A 795 -38.42 30.26 -14.86
C ASP A 795 -36.98 30.01 -15.30
N ALA A 796 -36.81 29.21 -16.35
CA ALA A 796 -35.50 28.89 -16.89
C ALA A 796 -34.88 30.07 -17.66
N HIS A 797 -33.61 30.34 -17.39
CA HIS A 797 -32.80 31.29 -18.12
C HIS A 797 -32.10 30.59 -19.29
N ALA A 798 -32.48 30.96 -20.52
CA ALA A 798 -31.86 30.42 -21.73
C ALA A 798 -30.65 31.27 -22.13
N PHE A 799 -29.55 30.66 -22.56
CA PHE A 799 -28.34 31.34 -23.00
C PHE A 799 -27.52 30.54 -24.03
N LYS A 800 -26.58 31.24 -24.66
CA LYS A 800 -25.52 30.77 -25.56
C LYS A 800 -24.24 31.57 -25.31
N PHE A 801 -23.10 31.09 -25.80
CA PHE A 801 -21.91 31.93 -25.94
C PHE A 801 -21.71 32.24 -27.41
N ALA A 802 -21.70 33.52 -27.78
CA ALA A 802 -21.58 33.90 -29.17
C ALA A 802 -20.90 35.25 -29.34
N SER A 803 -20.23 35.41 -30.49
CA SER A 803 -19.69 36.69 -30.93
C SER A 803 -20.82 37.66 -31.28
N GLU A 804 -20.51 38.96 -31.38
CA GLU A 804 -21.50 39.99 -31.70
C GLU A 804 -22.23 39.70 -33.03
N ASP A 805 -21.49 39.20 -34.01
CA ASP A 805 -21.96 38.86 -35.37
C ASP A 805 -22.70 37.51 -35.47
N TRP A 806 -22.75 36.71 -34.40
CA TRP A 806 -23.28 35.33 -34.36
C TRP A 806 -22.62 34.33 -35.30
N SER A 807 -21.53 34.69 -36.00
CA SER A 807 -20.88 33.81 -36.97
C SER A 807 -19.48 33.39 -36.56
N SER A 808 -18.73 34.25 -35.88
CA SER A 808 -17.36 33.93 -35.47
C SER A 808 -17.33 32.95 -34.30
N VAL A 809 -18.32 33.03 -33.40
CA VAL A 809 -18.58 32.07 -32.32
C VAL A 809 -20.10 31.93 -32.15
N ASP A 810 -20.63 30.70 -32.12
CA ASP A 810 -22.01 30.37 -31.74
C ASP A 810 -22.07 29.00 -31.03
N ILE A 811 -21.80 29.01 -29.74
CA ILE A 811 -21.75 27.83 -28.88
C ILE A 811 -23.12 27.67 -28.20
N GLY A 812 -23.86 26.68 -28.69
CA GLY A 812 -25.13 26.21 -28.12
C GLY A 812 -24.97 24.88 -27.38
N TYR A 813 -26.09 24.33 -26.92
CA TYR A 813 -26.10 23.11 -26.08
C TYR A 813 -25.38 21.91 -26.72
N GLY A 814 -25.52 21.71 -28.04
CA GLY A 814 -24.86 20.60 -28.75
C GLY A 814 -23.35 20.76 -28.95
N ALA A 815 -22.80 21.95 -28.67
CA ALA A 815 -21.39 22.27 -28.86
C ALA A 815 -20.58 22.21 -27.55
N VAL A 816 -21.20 21.78 -26.44
CA VAL A 816 -20.56 21.65 -25.13
C VAL A 816 -20.78 20.25 -24.56
N THR A 817 -19.90 19.82 -23.67
CA THR A 817 -20.19 18.77 -22.70
C THR A 817 -20.63 19.43 -21.39
N ILE A 818 -21.63 18.89 -20.70
CA ILE A 818 -22.10 19.47 -19.42
C ILE A 818 -21.31 18.84 -18.27
N SER A 819 -20.75 19.65 -17.38
CA SER A 819 -20.03 19.18 -16.19
C SER A 819 -20.92 18.34 -15.27
N ASP A 820 -20.35 17.27 -14.73
CA ASP A 820 -20.94 16.35 -13.76
C ASP A 820 -20.49 16.63 -12.31
N ASP A 821 -19.75 17.72 -12.09
CA ASP A 821 -19.30 18.14 -10.77
C ASP A 821 -20.48 18.29 -9.80
N ALA A 822 -20.29 17.85 -8.55
CA ALA A 822 -21.35 17.84 -7.54
C ALA A 822 -21.96 19.24 -7.24
N ASP A 823 -21.20 20.32 -7.48
CA ASP A 823 -21.63 21.72 -7.32
C ASP A 823 -22.12 22.38 -8.62
N ALA A 824 -22.16 21.64 -9.74
CA ALA A 824 -22.68 22.15 -11.00
C ALA A 824 -24.22 22.27 -10.97
N ILE A 825 -24.72 23.40 -11.47
CA ILE A 825 -26.14 23.63 -11.73
C ILE A 825 -26.54 22.82 -12.96
N ALA A 826 -27.67 22.11 -12.86
CA ALA A 826 -28.23 21.36 -13.98
C ALA A 826 -28.50 22.26 -15.19
N ILE A 827 -27.98 21.86 -16.35
CA ILE A 827 -28.17 22.56 -17.64
C ILE A 827 -29.04 21.68 -18.54
N THR A 828 -30.11 22.25 -19.09
CA THR A 828 -31.01 21.53 -20.00
C THR A 828 -31.02 22.17 -21.39
N GLU A 829 -31.36 21.37 -22.40
CA GLU A 829 -31.52 21.85 -23.77
C GLU A 829 -32.87 22.55 -23.99
N ALA A 830 -32.87 23.69 -24.69
CA ALA A 830 -34.08 24.27 -25.26
C ALA A 830 -33.85 24.83 -26.67
N GLY A 831 -34.10 24.01 -27.68
CA GLY A 831 -34.02 24.41 -29.09
C GLY A 831 -32.62 24.89 -29.49
N GLY A 832 -31.59 24.16 -29.06
CA GLY A 832 -30.18 24.50 -29.26
C GLY A 832 -29.60 25.53 -28.28
N ASN A 833 -30.41 26.16 -27.42
CA ASN A 833 -29.93 26.99 -26.32
C ASN A 833 -29.71 26.14 -25.05
N MET A 834 -28.84 26.62 -24.17
CA MET A 834 -28.63 26.07 -22.83
C MET A 834 -29.59 26.75 -21.85
N GLN A 835 -30.11 26.02 -20.86
CA GLN A 835 -31.02 26.55 -19.85
C GLN A 835 -30.58 26.19 -18.44
N ILE A 836 -30.63 27.16 -17.53
CA ILE A 836 -30.51 26.93 -16.09
C ILE A 836 -31.74 27.46 -15.34
N VAL A 837 -32.02 26.90 -14.18
CA VAL A 837 -32.96 27.46 -13.21
C VAL A 837 -32.14 28.01 -12.04
N ALA A 838 -32.23 29.31 -11.79
CA ALA A 838 -31.58 29.93 -10.64
C ALA A 838 -32.48 29.74 -9.41
N ASP A 839 -32.22 28.71 -8.62
CA ASP A 839 -33.01 28.39 -7.41
C ASP A 839 -32.76 29.39 -6.26
N GLU A 840 -31.68 30.17 -6.34
CA GLU A 840 -31.24 31.11 -5.31
C GLU A 840 -30.79 32.46 -5.89
N SER A 841 -31.08 33.55 -5.16
CA SER A 841 -30.58 34.89 -5.48
C SER A 841 -29.11 35.02 -5.10
N THR A 842 -28.21 34.78 -6.04
CA THR A 842 -26.76 34.84 -5.81
C THR A 842 -25.99 35.13 -7.11
N SER A 843 -24.67 35.18 -7.05
CA SER A 843 -23.80 35.19 -8.23
C SER A 843 -23.59 33.77 -8.74
N TYR A 844 -23.62 33.62 -10.06
CA TYR A 844 -23.36 32.37 -10.78
C TYR A 844 -22.17 32.59 -11.69
N LYS A 845 -21.22 31.65 -11.68
CA LYS A 845 -20.11 31.60 -12.64
C LYS A 845 -20.51 30.69 -13.77
N PHE A 846 -20.42 31.18 -14.99
CA PHE A 846 -20.55 30.39 -16.22
C PHE A 846 -19.14 30.20 -16.77
N GLU A 847 -18.69 28.95 -16.91
CA GLU A 847 -17.33 28.62 -17.28
C GLU A 847 -17.30 27.56 -18.38
N LEU A 848 -16.63 27.88 -19.49
CA LEU A 848 -16.25 26.93 -20.53
C LEU A 848 -14.78 26.56 -20.30
N THR A 849 -14.54 25.33 -19.86
CA THR A 849 -13.19 24.78 -19.74
C THR A 849 -12.88 23.98 -21.00
N TYR A 850 -11.74 24.27 -21.62
CA TYR A 850 -11.27 23.51 -22.76
C TYR A 850 -10.12 22.62 -22.33
N ASP A 851 -10.14 21.37 -22.76
CA ASP A 851 -8.91 20.59 -22.81
C ASP A 851 -8.17 21.01 -24.09
N ALA A 852 -7.04 21.70 -23.94
CA ALA A 852 -6.19 22.08 -25.07
C ALA A 852 -5.69 20.86 -25.87
N ASN A 853 -5.80 19.68 -25.27
CA ASN A 853 -5.38 18.40 -25.81
C ASN A 853 -6.52 17.61 -26.46
N ASP A 854 -7.77 18.12 -26.42
CA ASP A 854 -8.89 17.53 -27.14
C ASP A 854 -8.77 17.83 -28.64
N PHE A 855 -8.77 16.77 -29.46
CA PHE A 855 -8.74 16.85 -30.91
C PHE A 855 -9.98 17.57 -31.47
N GLU A 856 -11.11 17.57 -30.75
CA GLU A 856 -12.33 18.29 -31.15
C GLU A 856 -12.41 19.71 -30.58
N LEU A 857 -11.58 20.06 -29.57
CA LEU A 857 -11.68 21.29 -28.76
C LEU A 857 -13.10 21.55 -28.22
N LYS A 858 -13.80 20.50 -27.80
CA LYS A 858 -15.16 20.62 -27.30
C LYS A 858 -15.13 21.02 -25.81
N PRO A 859 -15.64 22.20 -25.43
CA PRO A 859 -15.54 22.66 -24.05
C PRO A 859 -16.52 21.95 -23.12
N VAL A 860 -16.08 21.76 -21.88
CA VAL A 860 -16.95 21.42 -20.75
C VAL A 860 -17.54 22.70 -20.18
N LEU A 861 -18.87 22.79 -20.15
CA LEU A 861 -19.60 23.88 -19.53
C LEU A 861 -19.96 23.53 -18.09
N LYS A 862 -19.48 24.34 -17.15
CA LYS A 862 -19.91 24.34 -15.76
C LYS A 862 -20.62 25.66 -15.44
N VAL A 863 -21.76 25.56 -14.76
CA VAL A 863 -22.40 26.70 -14.09
C VAL A 863 -22.42 26.41 -12.61
N SER A 864 -21.84 27.27 -11.78
CA SER A 864 -21.80 27.07 -10.33
C SER A 864 -22.20 28.34 -9.56
N LYS A 865 -22.69 28.16 -8.34
CA LYS A 865 -22.97 29.28 -7.42
C LYS A 865 -21.67 29.80 -6.84
N LEU A 866 -21.51 31.12 -6.80
CA LEU A 866 -20.43 31.78 -6.07
C LEU A 866 -20.95 32.25 -4.70
N PRO A 867 -20.20 32.02 -3.60
CA PRO A 867 -20.52 32.62 -2.32
C PRO A 867 -20.50 34.14 -2.45
N ILE A 868 -21.52 34.82 -1.93
CA ILE A 868 -21.55 36.29 -1.91
C ILE A 868 -20.47 36.79 -0.93
N PHE A 869 -19.28 37.11 -1.44
CA PHE A 869 -18.32 37.91 -0.68
C PHE A 869 -18.74 39.39 -0.78
N VAL A 870 -19.52 39.86 0.20
CA VAL A 870 -19.74 41.31 0.37
C VAL A 870 -18.46 41.91 0.93
N SER A 871 -17.53 42.36 0.08
CA SER A 871 -16.44 43.22 0.54
C SER A 871 -17.04 44.60 0.88
N TRP A 872 -17.32 44.84 2.15
CA TRP A 872 -17.36 46.21 2.67
C TRP A 872 -15.95 46.81 2.56
N TRP A 873 -15.85 48.14 2.44
CA TRP A 873 -14.66 48.99 2.16
C TRP A 873 -14.40 49.17 0.64
N TYR A 874 -14.44 50.35 0.02
CA TYR A 874 -14.14 51.70 0.49
C TYR A 874 -14.67 52.75 -0.52
N GLU A 875 -15.59 53.65 -0.13
CA GLU A 875 -15.66 55.00 -0.70
C GLU A 875 -16.48 55.94 0.21
N ARG A 876 -15.77 56.65 1.09
CA ARG A 876 -16.20 57.97 1.54
C ARG A 876 -15.01 58.90 1.63
N LEU A 877 -15.05 59.88 0.75
CA LEU A 877 -14.23 61.08 0.67
C LEU A 877 -13.95 61.71 2.05
N GLY A 878 -12.66 61.97 2.28
CA GLY A 878 -12.08 62.76 3.37
C GLY A 878 -10.59 62.91 3.12
#